data_AF-A0A522VAS8-F1
#
_entry.id   AF-A0A522VAS8-F1
#
_cell.length_a   1.000
_cell.length_b   1.000
_cell.length_c   1.000
_cell.angle_alpha   90.00
_cell.angle_beta   90.00
_cell.angle_gamma   90.00
#
_symmetry.space_group_name_H-M   'P 1'
#
loop_
_entity.id
_entity.type
_entity.pdbx_description
1 polymer ?
#
loop_
_entity_poly.entity_id
_entity_poly.type
_entity_poly.pdbx_seq_one_letter_code
_entity_poly.pdbx_strand_id
1 'polypeptide(L)'
;MCLKTAEWRRQGNGRGCPVIRSRGIMPAFTPGGADFGYSSITSVYCTNFFQDKHMGIFERLVGKQQQLESAKVKPARPVSQAYAFALEPRLLFDGAEAATLADAALADAPHAAHEADAAGPSMDALLQALANTPPPVAPLPVAATPEPVIAVSDAVGGDSAAAPMDAGRDAEPAPIAPPDSTDNAEHNVAADGTTTTVPLPVELRPLDAAANGGKKEVVFIESNVADYQTLVDGVRPGVEVLLLDGQQDGLAQIAAWAQSHSGYDAMHIISHGAEGELLLGSAVIDDAALVGRSADLTAIGRALKADGDLLLYGCDVAKGAVGLEFIRDIAADAGVDVAASDDTTGLAREDGNWDLEVSTGTIDVSSLSFLAYQHVLGDTTFDFSTGTVGSNTGGTGDVTQTAGSYTVTVSVPIVSGGAVDHDVQARAGATYVNDWDGATESVTISFGTQVVFKTVDFATSNSSSIGLTITAVGTSDTGTKSITGAASTFTANWSGVTGVTITKTGGGVIPIMIDNIVIGDYVVTDSTSTVTASSTLTEPSTIATTATGTSNDVNLLDFKITDAGTSDGVATTVSSLTVDVSGTSTDAERGLMTFLLNGPDATDVVGTYDSATDKITFSGLSISVANAGNETYTLSAYFNDSTSTNDITDGHAVILSVDGDTNFTTGSGSSTMQASQSAVTNGSGAAIDVAATKLVFSQAPSGTITSGVAFGTQPIVQAVDARGNVDTGYTGTVTLTNDSSGALNDGDSTVDKVAISGVADFTSSNVKYLAAFDVDANFIITAAVSGLTSATSGSIDPDVVATQLVFTTQPAPTSIQSGSSTSFTAVPVVKAEDANNVVDTGYTTNIVLSVSKTDGNAITASEGTVNSLAVTSGDQDGGTATGITLSSASTGATYADGVATFTGLSLQFTNTDASESIALHATSGSLTAATSSTITSSTNQSPNAGGAVTVTAAATGNAVSIQEDATPGTTANIRLTPPTQTDPDAGDTVTQVRIISVTGGTLTQSGGTLITTGASGTLLSLTSGSVDLVFTPTANRETNATFSYVMVDSAGANSTASTATVSITAVNDVPALTAGSLSFTAVDEDSANATAVSLGLSAVTYGPGGGTDESGQTLTYTITAIPSFITLWKSDGTTQVNANDTVTASELQGLKYKTVADANGTGNLTFTVADNGGT
;
A
#
# COMPACT_ATOMS: atom_id res chain seq x y z
N MET A 1 13.09 -5.81 -44.78
CA MET A 1 12.71 -6.65 -45.94
C MET A 1 11.32 -7.21 -45.66
N CYS A 2 10.27 -6.69 -46.29
CA CYS A 2 8.91 -7.20 -46.05
C CYS A 2 8.69 -8.52 -46.80
N LEU A 3 8.38 -9.58 -46.07
CA LEU A 3 7.98 -10.87 -46.64
C LEU A 3 6.48 -10.90 -46.93
N LYS A 4 6.09 -11.79 -47.84
CA LYS A 4 4.74 -11.95 -48.42
C LYS A 4 4.33 -13.43 -48.35
N THR A 5 3.14 -13.71 -48.90
CA THR A 5 2.60 -15.03 -49.34
C THR A 5 1.85 -15.82 -48.26
N ALA A 6 0.69 -16.45 -48.53
CA ALA A 6 -0.24 -16.41 -49.69
C ALA A 6 -1.68 -16.79 -49.20
N GLU A 7 -2.74 -17.13 -49.97
CA GLU A 7 -2.91 -17.54 -51.39
C GLU A 7 -4.40 -17.39 -51.86
N TRP A 8 -4.67 -17.74 -53.15
CA TRP A 8 -5.97 -18.02 -53.84
C TRP A 8 -6.70 -16.92 -54.64
N ARG A 9 -6.44 -16.93 -55.97
CA ARG A 9 -7.36 -16.95 -57.15
C ARG A 9 -8.50 -15.89 -57.25
N ARG A 10 -8.88 -15.37 -58.44
CA ARG A 10 -8.77 -15.89 -59.83
C ARG A 10 -8.93 -14.77 -60.91
N GLN A 11 -8.10 -14.80 -61.96
CA GLN A 11 -8.32 -14.33 -63.37
C GLN A 11 -8.90 -12.93 -63.70
N GLY A 12 -8.22 -12.18 -64.60
CA GLY A 12 -8.78 -11.01 -65.31
C GLY A 12 -7.77 -10.15 -66.08
N ASN A 13 -7.49 -10.45 -67.37
CA ASN A 13 -6.47 -9.77 -68.18
C ASN A 13 -6.84 -8.33 -68.61
N GLY A 14 -5.90 -7.38 -68.58
CA GLY A 14 -6.04 -6.06 -69.23
C GLY A 14 -4.72 -5.26 -69.31
N ARG A 15 -4.23 -4.97 -70.52
CA ARG A 15 -2.95 -4.25 -70.77
C ARG A 15 -3.16 -2.72 -70.85
N GLY A 16 -2.21 -1.90 -70.41
CA GLY A 16 -2.23 -0.46 -70.73
C GLY A 16 -1.11 0.41 -70.14
N CYS A 17 -0.50 1.26 -70.99
CA CYS A 17 0.42 2.37 -70.71
C CYS A 17 0.36 3.29 -71.97
N PRO A 18 0.77 4.59 -72.00
CA PRO A 18 1.33 5.49 -70.96
C PRO A 18 0.71 6.94 -70.89
N VAL A 19 1.19 7.76 -69.94
CA VAL A 19 1.48 9.25 -69.99
C VAL A 19 0.50 10.27 -70.66
N ILE A 20 0.24 11.41 -69.98
CA ILE A 20 0.16 12.79 -70.57
C ILE A 20 0.23 13.91 -69.48
N ARG A 21 0.45 15.19 -69.87
CA ARG A 21 0.62 16.39 -68.98
C ARG A 21 -0.43 17.49 -69.29
N SER A 22 -0.68 18.46 -68.38
CA SER A 22 -0.46 19.93 -68.59
C SER A 22 -1.11 20.91 -67.57
N ARG A 23 -0.78 22.21 -67.72
CA ARG A 23 -1.02 23.48 -66.95
C ARG A 23 -2.52 23.85 -66.73
N GLY A 24 -2.96 24.84 -65.93
CA GLY A 24 -2.35 25.91 -65.07
C GLY A 24 -2.59 27.36 -65.59
N ILE A 25 -2.79 28.40 -64.72
CA ILE A 25 -2.63 29.91 -64.87
C ILE A 25 -3.56 30.78 -63.93
N MET A 26 -3.21 32.07 -63.69
CA MET A 26 -3.88 33.10 -62.84
C MET A 26 -4.33 34.39 -63.61
N PRO A 27 -4.96 35.39 -62.95
CA PRO A 27 -4.73 36.85 -63.10
C PRO A 27 -4.50 37.52 -61.70
N ALA A 28 -4.51 38.84 -61.36
CA ALA A 28 -4.72 40.18 -62.00
C ALA A 28 -3.93 41.29 -61.21
N PHE A 29 -3.99 42.60 -61.54
CA PHE A 29 -3.18 43.66 -60.85
C PHE A 29 -3.68 45.14 -61.00
N THR A 30 -3.63 45.97 -59.93
CA THR A 30 -3.52 47.50 -59.85
C THR A 30 -4.61 48.45 -60.44
N PRO A 31 -4.64 49.80 -60.14
CA PRO A 31 -4.15 50.62 -58.99
C PRO A 31 -5.10 51.76 -58.48
N GLY A 32 -4.74 52.46 -57.37
CA GLY A 32 -5.32 53.74 -56.86
C GLY A 32 -4.59 54.26 -55.58
N GLY A 33 -4.77 55.50 -55.10
CA GLY A 33 -4.01 56.00 -53.91
C GLY A 33 -4.33 57.41 -53.32
N ALA A 34 -3.40 57.93 -52.49
CA ALA A 34 -3.41 59.15 -51.63
C ALA A 34 -4.11 58.98 -50.24
N ASP A 35 -3.71 59.63 -49.11
CA ASP A 35 -2.61 60.58 -48.86
C ASP A 35 -2.14 60.71 -47.36
N PHE A 36 -0.98 61.35 -47.15
CA PHE A 36 -0.36 61.94 -45.92
C PHE A 36 -0.08 61.18 -44.58
N GLY A 37 1.14 61.37 -44.04
CA GLY A 37 1.54 60.93 -42.67
C GLY A 37 3.04 60.98 -42.29
N TYR A 38 3.70 62.15 -42.35
CA TYR A 38 5.10 62.49 -41.92
C TYR A 38 5.98 61.43 -41.22
N SER A 39 7.13 61.04 -41.80
CA SER A 39 8.48 61.66 -41.60
C SER A 39 8.98 61.62 -40.14
N SER A 40 9.89 60.74 -39.71
CA SER A 40 11.26 60.41 -40.19
C SER A 40 12.31 61.52 -40.01
N ILE A 41 13.49 61.12 -39.53
CA ILE A 41 14.82 61.65 -39.89
C ILE A 41 15.86 60.54 -39.61
N THR A 42 16.76 60.33 -40.57
CA THR A 42 17.94 59.45 -40.47
C THR A 42 19.16 60.25 -40.89
N SER A 43 20.34 60.02 -40.31
CA SER A 43 21.60 60.45 -40.92
C SER A 43 22.76 59.54 -40.54
N VAL A 44 23.71 59.46 -41.46
CA VAL A 44 24.86 58.55 -41.52
C VAL A 44 26.12 59.41 -41.68
N TYR A 45 27.30 59.00 -41.18
CA TYR A 45 28.59 59.16 -41.89
C TYR A 45 29.73 58.33 -41.23
N CYS A 46 30.93 58.41 -41.81
CA CYS A 46 31.93 57.34 -41.83
C CYS A 46 33.09 57.42 -40.80
N THR A 47 33.92 56.39 -40.81
CA THR A 47 35.15 56.16 -40.03
C THR A 47 36.33 57.10 -40.31
N ASN A 48 37.08 57.49 -39.27
CA ASN A 48 38.54 57.22 -39.10
C ASN A 48 39.16 57.93 -37.86
N PHE A 49 40.24 57.33 -37.30
CA PHE A 49 41.44 57.85 -36.59
C PHE A 49 41.38 59.22 -35.81
N PHE A 50 42.11 59.44 -34.70
CA PHE A 50 43.53 59.11 -34.43
C PHE A 50 43.90 59.30 -32.93
N GLN A 51 44.96 58.62 -32.44
CA GLN A 51 45.89 59.03 -31.33
C GLN A 51 45.34 59.08 -29.87
N ASP A 52 46.10 58.81 -28.79
CA ASP A 52 47.49 58.31 -28.64
C ASP A 52 47.76 57.68 -27.25
N LYS A 53 48.89 56.95 -27.11
CA LYS A 53 49.62 56.54 -25.87
C LYS A 53 48.99 55.45 -24.98
N HIS A 54 49.51 54.20 -25.01
CA HIS A 54 50.71 53.66 -24.30
C HIS A 54 50.41 53.21 -22.84
N MET A 55 50.84 52.04 -22.34
CA MET A 55 51.56 50.88 -22.89
C MET A 55 51.46 49.71 -21.87
N GLY A 56 51.13 48.46 -22.24
CA GLY A 56 52.07 47.31 -22.37
C GLY A 56 52.31 46.52 -21.05
N ILE A 57 52.74 45.24 -21.00
CA ILE A 57 53.09 44.25 -22.04
C ILE A 57 53.17 42.82 -21.41
N PHE A 58 52.75 41.77 -22.16
CA PHE A 58 53.11 40.33 -22.19
C PHE A 58 53.34 39.40 -20.95
N GLU A 59 52.70 38.21 -21.07
CA GLU A 59 53.17 36.80 -20.85
C GLU A 59 53.81 36.23 -19.55
N ARG A 60 53.42 34.97 -19.29
CA ARG A 60 54.19 33.79 -18.78
C ARG A 60 55.21 33.98 -17.63
N LEU A 61 55.00 33.28 -16.49
CA LEU A 61 55.58 31.94 -16.24
C LEU A 61 55.02 31.27 -14.95
N VAL A 62 55.43 30.00 -14.75
CA VAL A 62 55.20 29.10 -13.60
C VAL A 62 55.90 29.59 -12.31
N GLY A 63 55.32 29.38 -11.10
CA GLY A 63 56.11 29.44 -9.85
C GLY A 63 55.40 29.42 -8.48
N LYS A 64 55.27 28.23 -7.88
CA LYS A 64 55.37 27.88 -6.42
C LYS A 64 55.04 28.88 -5.26
N GLN A 65 54.15 28.41 -4.38
CA GLN A 65 54.24 28.30 -2.89
C GLN A 65 54.42 29.52 -1.94
N GLN A 66 53.84 29.34 -0.72
CA GLN A 66 54.22 29.92 0.59
C GLN A 66 53.98 31.45 0.81
N GLN A 67 53.69 31.98 2.01
CA GLN A 67 53.09 31.47 3.28
C GLN A 67 52.71 32.72 4.14
N LEU A 68 52.41 32.55 5.45
CA LEU A 68 52.35 33.57 6.52
C LEU A 68 51.15 34.56 6.52
N GLU A 69 50.65 35.11 7.66
CA GLU A 69 50.52 34.60 9.05
C GLU A 69 49.67 35.57 9.94
N SER A 70 49.55 35.28 11.26
CA SER A 70 49.11 36.16 12.38
C SER A 70 47.63 36.61 12.40
N ALA A 71 46.76 36.35 13.39
CA ALA A 71 46.78 35.90 14.81
C ALA A 71 46.80 36.99 15.92
N LYS A 72 45.73 37.00 16.76
CA LYS A 72 45.56 37.53 18.17
C LYS A 72 44.06 37.59 18.53
N VAL A 73 43.57 37.57 19.78
CA VAL A 73 43.96 36.90 21.06
C VAL A 73 42.73 36.91 22.01
N LYS A 74 42.63 35.98 22.98
CA LYS A 74 41.49 35.81 23.93
C LYS A 74 41.71 36.54 25.28
N PRO A 75 40.65 36.89 26.05
CA PRO A 75 40.12 36.00 27.12
C PRO A 75 38.57 36.04 27.27
N ALA A 76 37.99 35.58 28.40
CA ALA A 76 37.55 34.19 28.55
C ALA A 76 36.67 33.91 29.81
N ARG A 77 35.58 33.13 29.62
CA ARG A 77 34.95 32.19 30.60
C ARG A 77 34.12 32.77 31.79
N PRO A 78 33.27 31.97 32.52
CA PRO A 78 33.32 30.50 32.71
C PRO A 78 32.00 29.65 32.67
N VAL A 79 32.17 28.31 32.55
CA VAL A 79 31.23 27.14 32.76
C VAL A 79 29.86 27.08 32.03
N SER A 80 29.25 25.92 31.75
CA SER A 80 29.56 24.48 32.01
C SER A 80 28.92 23.50 31.01
N GLN A 81 29.64 22.39 30.70
CA GLN A 81 29.16 21.05 30.23
C GLN A 81 28.24 20.93 28.99
N ALA A 82 28.26 19.84 28.20
CA ALA A 82 29.11 18.63 28.20
C ALA A 82 29.59 18.28 26.78
N TYR A 83 30.56 17.37 26.65
CA TYR A 83 31.13 16.92 25.37
C TYR A 83 30.80 15.45 25.10
N ALA A 84 30.61 15.12 23.82
CA ALA A 84 30.84 13.79 23.26
C ALA A 84 31.70 13.95 22.00
N PHE A 85 32.73 13.11 21.83
CA PHE A 85 33.36 12.78 20.55
C PHE A 85 34.20 11.51 20.68
N ALA A 86 34.31 10.76 19.59
CA ALA A 86 35.02 9.47 19.53
C ALA A 86 36.55 9.62 19.44
N LEU A 87 37.27 8.50 19.65
CA LEU A 87 38.25 7.96 18.69
C LEU A 87 38.82 6.60 19.18
N GLU A 88 39.11 5.73 18.22
CA GLU A 88 39.93 4.51 18.37
C GLU A 88 41.45 4.85 18.31
N PRO A 89 42.47 3.94 18.24
CA PRO A 89 42.41 2.46 18.18
C PRO A 89 43.55 1.66 18.91
N ARG A 90 43.48 0.31 18.76
CA ARG A 90 44.59 -0.69 18.63
C ARG A 90 45.39 -1.25 19.84
N LEU A 91 45.45 -2.60 19.83
CA LEU A 91 46.60 -3.52 20.05
C LEU A 91 47.02 -4.07 21.45
N LEU A 92 46.75 -5.38 21.62
CA LEU A 92 47.72 -6.50 21.89
C LEU A 92 48.11 -6.89 23.35
N PHE A 93 48.42 -8.20 23.53
CA PHE A 93 49.05 -8.92 24.70
C PHE A 93 48.21 -9.08 26.00
N ASP A 94 48.37 -10.11 26.87
CA ASP A 94 49.06 -11.43 26.83
C ASP A 94 48.53 -12.38 27.95
N GLY A 95 48.66 -13.71 27.78
CA GLY A 95 48.64 -14.80 28.78
C GLY A 95 47.49 -14.96 29.81
N ALA A 96 47.52 -15.93 30.75
CA ALA A 96 47.96 -17.33 30.70
C ALA A 96 47.67 -18.07 32.05
N GLU A 97 47.07 -19.27 31.98
CA GLU A 97 47.14 -20.42 32.91
C GLU A 97 46.65 -20.42 34.40
N ALA A 98 46.34 -21.65 34.83
CA ALA A 98 46.53 -22.29 36.16
C ALA A 98 45.49 -22.14 37.30
N ALA A 99 44.68 -23.20 37.47
CA ALA A 99 44.37 -23.83 38.77
C ALA A 99 43.95 -25.31 38.58
N THR A 100 44.41 -26.22 39.43
CA THR A 100 44.10 -27.68 39.40
C THR A 100 44.08 -28.30 40.81
N LEU A 101 43.78 -29.60 40.90
CA LEU A 101 43.66 -30.48 42.09
C LEU A 101 42.28 -30.38 42.81
N ALA A 102 41.74 -31.46 43.41
CA ALA A 102 42.29 -32.80 43.68
C ALA A 102 41.26 -33.93 43.42
N ASP A 103 41.69 -35.19 43.62
CA ASP A 103 40.93 -36.45 43.38
C ASP A 103 41.08 -37.44 44.57
N ALA A 104 40.27 -38.51 44.55
CA ALA A 104 40.44 -39.86 45.14
C ALA A 104 39.58 -40.30 46.36
N ALA A 105 38.95 -41.49 46.15
CA ALA A 105 38.87 -42.66 47.05
C ALA A 105 37.59 -43.03 47.86
N LEU A 106 36.73 -43.84 47.20
CA LEU A 106 36.35 -45.24 47.55
C LEU A 106 35.30 -45.61 48.64
N ALA A 107 34.79 -46.86 48.48
CA ALA A 107 33.83 -47.66 49.27
C ALA A 107 32.32 -47.30 49.13
N ASP A 108 31.36 -48.23 48.99
CA ASP A 108 31.40 -49.71 48.84
C ASP A 108 30.18 -50.24 48.03
N ALA A 109 30.13 -51.54 47.70
CA ALA A 109 29.12 -52.23 46.88
C ALA A 109 28.18 -53.15 47.74
N PRO A 110 27.35 -54.13 47.25
CA PRO A 110 27.14 -54.65 45.88
C PRO A 110 25.69 -55.11 45.45
N HIS A 111 25.60 -55.65 44.22
CA HIS A 111 24.64 -56.67 43.69
C HIS A 111 23.16 -56.29 43.35
N ALA A 112 22.50 -56.87 42.32
CA ALA A 112 22.96 -57.68 41.16
C ALA A 112 21.88 -57.90 40.05
N ALA A 113 22.33 -58.26 38.84
CA ALA A 113 21.62 -58.98 37.74
C ALA A 113 20.51 -58.25 36.95
N HIS A 114 20.17 -58.61 35.69
CA HIS A 114 20.60 -59.73 34.82
C HIS A 114 20.77 -59.34 33.32
N GLU A 115 21.37 -60.25 32.54
CA GLU A 115 21.85 -60.23 31.15
C GLU A 115 20.78 -60.02 30.03
N ALA A 116 21.09 -59.30 28.93
CA ALA A 116 21.41 -59.77 27.54
C ALA A 116 20.18 -60.09 26.64
N ASP A 117 20.24 -60.22 25.29
CA ASP A 117 21.36 -60.36 24.33
C ASP A 117 21.06 -59.66 22.96
N ALA A 118 21.90 -59.79 21.92
CA ALA A 118 22.02 -58.84 20.80
C ALA A 118 21.81 -59.34 19.34
N ALA A 119 21.67 -58.33 18.44
CA ALA A 119 22.13 -58.26 17.04
C ALA A 119 21.46 -59.05 15.86
N GLY A 120 20.65 -58.31 15.07
CA GLY A 120 20.59 -58.38 13.59
C GLY A 120 19.83 -59.54 12.91
N PRO A 121 19.74 -59.58 11.56
CA PRO A 121 20.20 -58.62 10.54
C PRO A 121 19.03 -57.99 9.73
N SER A 122 19.31 -57.45 8.53
CA SER A 122 18.34 -56.77 7.65
C SER A 122 18.15 -57.45 6.28
N MET A 123 17.04 -57.09 5.61
CA MET A 123 16.80 -57.05 4.16
C MET A 123 16.86 -58.36 3.33
N ASP A 124 15.68 -58.95 3.07
CA ASP A 124 15.26 -59.55 1.79
C ASP A 124 13.81 -60.08 1.96
N ALA A 125 12.96 -60.31 0.97
CA ALA A 125 12.66 -59.74 -0.34
C ALA A 125 11.60 -60.67 -0.98
N LEU A 126 10.42 -60.13 -1.30
CA LEU A 126 9.49 -60.60 -2.35
C LEU A 126 8.90 -62.06 -2.30
N LEU A 127 7.56 -62.08 -2.19
CA LEU A 127 6.60 -63.00 -2.84
C LEU A 127 6.35 -64.46 -2.33
N GLN A 128 5.16 -64.64 -1.74
CA GLN A 128 3.98 -65.28 -2.40
C GLN A 128 3.55 -66.73 -2.06
N ALA A 129 2.28 -66.86 -1.66
CA ALA A 129 1.36 -68.01 -1.84
C ALA A 129 -0.10 -67.51 -1.61
N LEU A 130 -1.19 -68.00 -2.25
CA LEU A 130 -1.36 -68.94 -3.37
C LEU A 130 -2.76 -68.74 -4.06
N ALA A 131 -2.77 -68.72 -5.41
CA ALA A 131 -3.81 -69.17 -6.38
C ALA A 131 -5.34 -68.93 -6.18
N ASN A 132 -6.00 -68.18 -7.11
CA ASN A 132 -6.90 -68.74 -8.18
C ASN A 132 -7.70 -67.68 -9.02
N THR A 133 -7.15 -67.33 -10.20
CA THR A 133 -7.73 -67.40 -11.59
C THR A 133 -9.26 -67.53 -11.88
N PRO A 134 -9.77 -67.16 -13.09
CA PRO A 134 -9.38 -66.12 -14.08
C PRO A 134 -10.61 -65.38 -14.76
N PRO A 135 -10.66 -64.96 -16.07
CA PRO A 135 -10.60 -63.54 -16.55
C PRO A 135 -11.82 -63.18 -17.49
N PRO A 136 -11.81 -62.31 -18.56
CA PRO A 136 -10.80 -61.34 -19.09
C PRO A 136 -11.28 -59.95 -19.69
N VAL A 137 -10.28 -59.13 -20.11
CA VAL A 137 -10.28 -57.98 -21.09
C VAL A 137 -10.63 -56.54 -20.58
N ALA A 138 -10.01 -55.54 -21.22
CA ALA A 138 -9.94 -54.08 -20.94
C ALA A 138 -10.50 -53.24 -22.15
N PRO A 139 -10.22 -51.92 -22.44
CA PRO A 139 -9.37 -50.88 -21.77
C PRO A 139 -9.92 -49.39 -21.75
N LEU A 140 -9.19 -48.47 -21.03
CA LEU A 140 -8.80 -47.04 -21.28
C LEU A 140 -9.72 -46.00 -22.05
N PRO A 141 -9.52 -44.64 -21.98
CA PRO A 141 -8.80 -43.71 -21.05
C PRO A 141 -9.45 -42.30 -20.74
N VAL A 142 -8.82 -41.50 -19.83
CA VAL A 142 -8.60 -40.00 -19.84
C VAL A 142 -9.76 -38.95 -19.75
N ALA A 143 -9.43 -37.76 -19.18
CA ALA A 143 -10.12 -36.44 -19.12
C ALA A 143 -11.22 -36.22 -18.04
N ALA A 144 -11.60 -35.00 -17.60
CA ALA A 144 -10.94 -33.67 -17.45
C ALA A 144 -11.85 -32.71 -16.61
N THR A 145 -11.35 -31.51 -16.25
CA THR A 145 -11.98 -30.37 -15.52
C THR A 145 -12.92 -29.49 -16.37
N PRO A 146 -13.63 -28.44 -15.84
CA PRO A 146 -14.17 -28.15 -14.49
C PRO A 146 -15.62 -27.54 -14.50
N GLU A 147 -16.02 -26.88 -13.40
CA GLU A 147 -16.95 -25.73 -13.25
C GLU A 147 -18.49 -25.85 -13.45
N PRO A 148 -19.28 -25.28 -12.51
CA PRO A 148 -20.70 -24.94 -12.72
C PRO A 148 -20.96 -23.42 -12.77
N VAL A 149 -21.76 -22.96 -13.75
CA VAL A 149 -22.42 -21.64 -13.71
C VAL A 149 -23.88 -21.86 -13.37
N ILE A 150 -24.42 -21.11 -12.40
CA ILE A 150 -25.80 -21.23 -11.91
C ILE A 150 -26.72 -20.30 -12.69
N ALA A 151 -27.85 -20.83 -13.17
CA ALA A 151 -28.97 -20.03 -13.67
C ALA A 151 -30.33 -20.71 -13.41
N VAL A 152 -31.16 -20.02 -12.61
CA VAL A 152 -32.63 -19.88 -12.72
C VAL A 152 -33.47 -21.05 -13.23
N SER A 153 -34.38 -21.57 -12.39
CA SER A 153 -35.84 -21.59 -12.69
C SER A 153 -36.67 -22.13 -11.51
N ASP A 154 -37.92 -21.67 -11.42
CA ASP A 154 -38.88 -21.99 -10.37
C ASP A 154 -39.50 -23.39 -10.48
N ALA A 155 -39.89 -23.96 -9.32
CA ALA A 155 -41.03 -24.87 -9.25
C ALA A 155 -41.66 -24.90 -7.84
N VAL A 156 -42.72 -24.10 -7.71
CA VAL A 156 -43.86 -24.22 -6.78
C VAL A 156 -44.11 -25.65 -6.22
N GLY A 157 -44.43 -25.75 -4.92
CA GLY A 157 -45.44 -26.73 -4.47
C GLY A 157 -45.35 -27.31 -3.05
N GLY A 158 -46.25 -26.86 -2.16
CA GLY A 158 -47.10 -27.81 -1.44
C GLY A 158 -46.76 -28.22 0.01
N ASP A 159 -47.24 -27.40 0.96
CA ASP A 159 -48.24 -27.84 1.96
C ASP A 159 -47.81 -28.66 3.22
N SER A 160 -48.55 -28.39 4.31
CA SER A 160 -48.89 -29.26 5.45
C SER A 160 -47.84 -29.72 6.48
N ALA A 161 -47.69 -28.84 7.49
CA ALA A 161 -48.21 -29.07 8.85
C ALA A 161 -47.38 -29.76 9.96
N ALA A 162 -47.86 -29.49 11.19
CA ALA A 162 -47.61 -30.17 12.47
C ALA A 162 -46.24 -30.06 13.15
N ALA A 163 -46.13 -29.11 14.09
CA ALA A 163 -45.34 -29.33 15.32
C ALA A 163 -46.04 -30.38 16.22
N PRO A 164 -45.33 -30.98 17.19
CA PRO A 164 -45.51 -30.50 18.57
C PRO A 164 -44.23 -30.49 19.45
N MET A 165 -44.27 -29.62 20.47
CA MET A 165 -43.97 -29.80 21.92
C MET A 165 -43.06 -30.99 22.37
N ASP A 166 -42.23 -30.89 23.42
CA ASP A 166 -42.56 -30.33 24.75
C ASP A 166 -41.35 -30.04 25.69
N ALA A 167 -41.62 -29.21 26.73
CA ALA A 167 -41.04 -29.04 28.08
C ALA A 167 -39.53 -29.19 28.45
N GLY A 168 -39.05 -28.23 29.28
CA GLY A 168 -37.90 -28.34 30.20
C GLY A 168 -37.19 -26.99 30.46
N ARG A 169 -37.58 -26.12 31.42
CA ARG A 169 -37.36 -26.17 32.90
C ARG A 169 -35.90 -26.44 33.30
N ASP A 170 -35.25 -25.72 34.24
CA ASP A 170 -35.62 -24.86 35.38
C ASP A 170 -34.46 -23.84 35.65
N ALA A 171 -34.48 -22.81 36.51
CA ALA A 171 -35.52 -22.08 37.26
C ALA A 171 -34.95 -20.70 37.75
N GLU A 172 -35.86 -19.84 38.23
CA GLU A 172 -35.61 -18.52 38.85
C GLU A 172 -35.20 -18.64 40.35
N PRO A 173 -34.86 -17.55 41.09
CA PRO A 173 -35.93 -16.70 41.68
C PRO A 173 -35.66 -15.19 41.81
N ALA A 174 -36.74 -14.40 41.70
CA ALA A 174 -36.91 -13.05 42.28
C ALA A 174 -37.39 -13.17 43.76
N PRO A 175 -38.52 -12.61 44.30
CA PRO A 175 -39.57 -11.67 43.83
C PRO A 175 -39.27 -10.23 44.34
N ILE A 176 -40.15 -9.21 44.51
CA ILE A 176 -41.62 -9.00 44.58
C ILE A 176 -41.88 -7.54 44.08
N ALA A 177 -42.92 -7.12 43.33
CA ALA A 177 -44.28 -7.62 43.04
C ALA A 177 -45.32 -7.43 44.18
N PRO A 178 -46.64 -7.62 43.96
CA PRO A 178 -47.57 -7.21 42.87
C PRO A 178 -48.76 -6.39 43.51
N PRO A 179 -50.07 -6.45 43.16
CA PRO A 179 -50.86 -7.00 42.01
C PRO A 179 -51.92 -6.02 41.40
N ASP A 180 -52.82 -6.39 40.47
CA ASP A 180 -52.78 -7.29 39.29
C ASP A 180 -54.11 -7.12 38.46
N SER A 181 -54.14 -7.73 37.27
CA SER A 181 -55.15 -7.99 36.22
C SER A 181 -56.62 -8.36 36.61
N THR A 182 -57.56 -8.82 35.74
CA THR A 182 -57.59 -9.30 34.32
C THR A 182 -58.98 -9.16 33.69
N ASP A 183 -59.09 -8.98 32.36
CA ASP A 183 -60.05 -9.56 31.40
C ASP A 183 -59.90 -8.86 30.02
N ASN A 184 -60.34 -9.32 28.83
CA ASN A 184 -60.73 -10.66 28.31
C ASN A 184 -60.44 -10.67 26.76
N ALA A 185 -60.96 -11.61 25.94
CA ALA A 185 -60.76 -11.61 24.48
C ALA A 185 -61.91 -12.17 23.61
N GLU A 186 -62.34 -11.40 22.59
CA GLU A 186 -62.91 -11.84 21.29
C GLU A 186 -62.37 -10.87 20.21
N HIS A 187 -61.79 -11.29 19.08
CA HIS A 187 -62.27 -12.06 17.92
C HIS A 187 -62.90 -11.21 16.78
N ASN A 188 -62.01 -10.63 15.97
CA ASN A 188 -62.11 -10.54 14.51
C ASN A 188 -63.29 -9.77 13.87
N VAL A 189 -63.03 -8.50 13.51
CA VAL A 189 -63.53 -7.93 12.25
C VAL A 189 -62.32 -7.42 11.47
N ALA A 190 -62.22 -7.78 10.20
CA ALA A 190 -61.28 -7.16 9.29
C ALA A 190 -61.84 -5.78 8.89
N ALA A 191 -61.44 -4.74 9.63
CA ALA A 191 -61.63 -3.37 9.18
C ALA A 191 -60.64 -3.10 8.05
N ASP A 192 -61.17 -2.81 6.86
CA ASP A 192 -60.47 -1.99 5.87
C ASP A 192 -60.32 -0.60 6.51
N GLY A 193 -59.18 -0.42 7.20
CA GLY A 193 -58.99 0.58 8.22
C GLY A 193 -58.04 1.66 7.73
N THR A 194 -58.52 2.51 6.83
CA THR A 194 -57.91 3.83 6.64
C THR A 194 -57.97 4.56 7.98
N THR A 195 -56.85 4.61 8.70
CA THR A 195 -56.67 5.57 9.79
C THR A 195 -56.61 6.94 9.16
N THR A 196 -57.78 7.55 8.93
CA THR A 196 -57.92 8.96 8.57
C THR A 196 -57.33 9.77 9.70
N THR A 197 -56.05 10.12 9.54
CA THR A 197 -55.33 11.04 10.41
C THR A 197 -56.07 12.36 10.35
N VAL A 198 -56.83 12.68 11.40
CA VAL A 198 -57.48 13.97 11.54
C VAL A 198 -56.38 15.04 11.46
N PRO A 199 -56.47 16.01 10.54
CA PRO A 199 -55.45 17.03 10.41
C PRO A 199 -55.35 17.84 11.71
N LEU A 200 -54.16 18.37 12.00
CA LEU A 200 -54.02 19.35 13.06
C LEU A 200 -54.55 20.72 12.59
N PRO A 201 -55.13 21.52 13.49
CA PRO A 201 -55.43 22.93 13.23
C PRO A 201 -54.18 23.68 12.71
N VAL A 202 -54.38 24.61 11.79
CA VAL A 202 -53.29 25.43 11.24
C VAL A 202 -52.97 26.57 12.20
N GLU A 203 -51.74 26.65 12.70
CA GLU A 203 -51.31 27.81 13.50
C GLU A 203 -51.19 29.05 12.60
N LEU A 204 -52.05 30.03 12.84
CA LEU A 204 -51.98 31.35 12.21
C LEU A 204 -51.19 32.36 13.05
N ARG A 205 -51.09 32.11 14.36
CA ARG A 205 -50.29 32.94 15.28
C ARG A 205 -49.84 32.16 16.52
N PRO A 206 -48.53 32.03 16.78
CA PRO A 206 -48.02 31.35 17.96
C PRO A 206 -48.35 32.09 19.26
N LEU A 207 -48.32 31.32 20.36
CA LEU A 207 -48.49 31.80 21.73
C LEU A 207 -47.36 32.75 22.18
N ASP A 208 -47.71 33.96 22.61
CA ASP A 208 -46.83 34.83 23.41
C ASP A 208 -47.51 35.25 24.71
N ALA A 209 -47.44 34.37 25.70
CA ALA A 209 -47.94 34.63 27.04
C ALA A 209 -47.32 35.89 27.70
N ALA A 210 -46.16 36.39 27.25
CA ALA A 210 -45.60 37.62 27.80
C ALA A 210 -46.36 38.87 27.34
N ALA A 211 -46.90 38.87 26.12
CA ALA A 211 -47.82 39.91 25.64
C ALA A 211 -49.21 39.81 26.31
N ASN A 212 -49.70 38.61 26.63
CA ASN A 212 -50.97 38.38 27.34
C ASN A 212 -50.82 38.31 28.88
N GLY A 213 -49.93 39.14 29.47
CA GLY A 213 -49.84 39.33 30.93
C GLY A 213 -49.40 38.12 31.76
N GLY A 214 -48.90 37.07 31.12
CA GLY A 214 -48.51 35.79 31.72
C GLY A 214 -49.54 34.66 31.54
N LYS A 215 -50.73 34.93 30.99
CA LYS A 215 -51.74 33.91 30.69
C LYS A 215 -51.44 33.20 29.37
N LYS A 216 -51.66 31.88 29.36
CA LYS A 216 -51.71 31.06 28.16
C LYS A 216 -53.15 30.96 27.66
N GLU A 217 -53.47 31.50 26.51
CA GLU A 217 -54.82 31.40 25.93
C GLU A 217 -54.71 31.01 24.46
N VAL A 218 -55.68 30.25 23.97
CA VAL A 218 -55.78 29.80 22.58
C VAL A 218 -57.16 30.10 22.01
N VAL A 219 -57.21 30.52 20.74
CA VAL A 219 -58.46 30.67 19.97
C VAL A 219 -58.45 29.72 18.79
N PHE A 220 -59.44 28.82 18.75
CA PHE A 220 -59.81 28.08 17.57
C PHE A 220 -60.87 28.86 16.79
N ILE A 221 -60.67 29.02 15.49
CA ILE A 221 -61.58 29.71 14.60
C ILE A 221 -61.90 28.77 13.43
N GLU A 222 -63.18 28.58 13.12
CA GLU A 222 -63.63 27.80 11.98
C GLU A 222 -63.35 28.50 10.64
N SER A 223 -62.75 27.80 9.67
CA SER A 223 -62.53 28.37 8.33
C SER A 223 -63.79 28.50 7.48
N ASN A 224 -64.94 28.01 7.96
CA ASN A 224 -66.24 28.09 7.28
C ASN A 224 -67.08 29.31 7.73
N VAL A 225 -66.62 30.08 8.70
CA VAL A 225 -67.23 31.35 9.17
C VAL A 225 -66.84 32.49 8.23
N ALA A 226 -67.79 33.29 7.74
CA ALA A 226 -67.53 34.46 6.90
C ALA A 226 -66.50 35.44 7.50
N ASP A 227 -65.62 36.01 6.67
CA ASP A 227 -64.58 36.97 7.04
C ASP A 227 -63.76 36.58 8.29
N TYR A 228 -63.47 35.28 8.51
CA TYR A 228 -62.76 34.78 9.70
C TYR A 228 -61.40 35.46 9.92
N GLN A 229 -60.76 36.01 8.88
CA GLN A 229 -59.53 36.79 8.98
C GLN A 229 -59.73 38.06 9.85
N THR A 230 -60.93 38.65 9.84
CA THR A 230 -61.32 39.76 10.73
C THR A 230 -61.38 39.32 12.20
N LEU A 231 -61.71 38.05 12.46
CA LEU A 231 -61.65 37.45 13.79
C LEU A 231 -60.20 37.23 14.19
N VAL A 232 -59.37 36.62 13.32
CA VAL A 232 -57.92 36.40 13.53
C VAL A 232 -57.20 37.71 13.87
N ASP A 233 -57.38 38.77 13.07
CA ASP A 233 -56.80 40.10 13.29
C ASP A 233 -57.33 40.76 14.58
N GLY A 234 -58.57 40.47 14.96
CA GLY A 234 -59.20 40.97 16.17
C GLY A 234 -58.78 40.28 17.47
N VAL A 235 -58.17 39.08 17.41
CA VAL A 235 -57.72 38.39 18.62
C VAL A 235 -56.59 39.18 19.29
N ARG A 236 -56.80 39.58 20.55
CA ARG A 236 -55.83 40.33 21.38
C ARG A 236 -54.40 39.73 21.34
N PRO A 237 -53.33 40.56 21.30
CA PRO A 237 -51.96 40.06 21.21
C PRO A 237 -51.56 39.11 22.33
N GLY A 238 -50.70 38.13 22.01
CA GLY A 238 -50.17 37.14 22.95
C GLY A 238 -51.00 35.86 23.10
N VAL A 239 -52.23 35.88 22.59
CA VAL A 239 -53.10 34.70 22.49
C VAL A 239 -52.77 33.92 21.22
N GLU A 240 -52.65 32.60 21.33
CA GLU A 240 -52.43 31.66 20.22
C GLU A 240 -53.68 31.61 19.31
N VAL A 241 -53.51 31.55 17.99
CA VAL A 241 -54.65 31.53 17.04
C VAL A 241 -54.47 30.39 16.05
N LEU A 242 -55.48 29.51 16.01
CA LEU A 242 -55.50 28.26 15.27
C LEU A 242 -56.75 28.22 14.37
N LEU A 243 -56.57 27.85 13.11
CA LEU A 243 -57.66 27.69 12.15
C LEU A 243 -58.05 26.21 12.03
N LEU A 244 -59.35 25.93 12.17
CA LEU A 244 -59.93 24.60 11.94
C LEU A 244 -60.31 24.47 10.45
N ASP A 245 -59.99 23.33 9.81
CA ASP A 245 -60.53 23.01 8.49
C ASP A 245 -62.03 22.76 8.62
N GLY A 246 -62.83 23.71 8.11
CA GLY A 246 -64.28 23.71 8.21
C GLY A 246 -65.00 22.57 7.48
N GLN A 247 -64.26 21.65 6.84
CA GLN A 247 -64.79 20.43 6.21
C GLN A 247 -64.52 19.15 7.02
N GLN A 248 -63.68 19.21 8.06
CA GLN A 248 -63.29 18.07 8.89
C GLN A 248 -64.04 18.08 10.24
N ASP A 249 -63.91 17.03 11.04
CA ASP A 249 -64.46 17.02 12.40
C ASP A 249 -63.66 17.97 13.31
N GLY A 250 -64.18 19.19 13.54
CA GLY A 250 -63.47 20.23 14.28
C GLY A 250 -63.18 19.85 15.74
N LEU A 251 -64.09 19.13 16.40
CA LEU A 251 -63.86 18.64 17.76
C LEU A 251 -62.66 17.68 17.82
N ALA A 252 -62.51 16.81 16.81
CA ALA A 252 -61.36 15.92 16.70
C ALA A 252 -60.06 16.66 16.36
N GLN A 253 -60.11 17.74 15.56
CA GLN A 253 -58.94 18.59 15.29
C GLN A 253 -58.43 19.26 16.59
N ILE A 254 -59.33 19.84 17.40
CA ILE A 254 -59.00 20.43 18.70
C ILE A 254 -58.45 19.35 19.66
N ALA A 255 -59.08 18.17 19.72
CA ALA A 255 -58.61 17.07 20.55
C ALA A 255 -57.27 16.46 20.09
N ALA A 256 -56.95 16.53 18.80
CA ALA A 256 -55.63 16.15 18.26
C ALA A 256 -54.54 17.16 18.69
N TRP A 257 -54.82 18.47 18.62
CA TRP A 257 -53.93 19.50 19.17
C TRP A 257 -53.75 19.33 20.69
N ALA A 258 -54.83 19.05 21.43
CA ALA A 258 -54.82 18.95 22.89
C ALA A 258 -53.96 17.79 23.43
N GLN A 259 -53.62 16.79 22.61
CA GLN A 259 -52.76 15.67 23.02
C GLN A 259 -51.29 16.07 23.28
N SER A 260 -50.81 17.17 22.69
CA SER A 260 -49.44 17.68 22.87
C SER A 260 -49.36 18.97 23.70
N HIS A 261 -50.49 19.64 23.95
CA HIS A 261 -50.55 20.93 24.61
C HIS A 261 -51.00 20.83 26.08
N SER A 262 -50.53 21.75 26.93
CA SER A 262 -50.88 21.76 28.36
C SER A 262 -50.65 23.10 29.08
N GLY A 263 -51.45 23.30 30.14
CA GLY A 263 -51.36 24.42 31.07
C GLY A 263 -51.97 25.74 30.56
N TYR A 264 -52.99 25.67 29.71
CA TYR A 264 -53.71 26.84 29.20
C TYR A 264 -54.70 27.39 30.22
N ASP A 265 -54.72 28.72 30.40
CA ASP A 265 -55.68 29.47 31.22
C ASP A 265 -57.08 29.47 30.60
N ALA A 266 -57.19 29.52 29.27
CA ALA A 266 -58.46 29.31 28.58
C ALA A 266 -58.31 28.83 27.13
N MET A 267 -59.40 28.23 26.65
CA MET A 267 -59.64 27.87 25.27
C MET A 267 -60.89 28.61 24.78
N HIS A 268 -60.75 29.35 23.69
CA HIS A 268 -61.84 30.01 23.00
C HIS A 268 -62.12 29.24 21.71
N ILE A 269 -63.39 28.94 21.41
CA ILE A 269 -63.81 28.28 20.17
C ILE A 269 -64.82 29.19 19.48
N ILE A 270 -64.53 29.62 18.26
CA ILE A 270 -65.36 30.53 17.47
C ILE A 270 -65.87 29.80 16.23
N SER A 271 -67.16 29.52 16.20
CA SER A 271 -67.83 28.67 15.22
C SER A 271 -69.30 29.05 15.05
N HIS A 272 -70.05 28.36 14.19
CA HIS A 272 -71.52 28.50 14.19
C HIS A 272 -72.16 27.68 15.34
N GLY A 273 -73.36 28.06 15.78
CA GLY A 273 -74.14 27.35 16.81
C GLY A 273 -75.66 27.56 16.71
N ALA A 274 -76.40 26.81 17.54
CA ALA A 274 -77.85 26.92 17.78
C ALA A 274 -78.22 26.41 19.21
N GLU A 275 -79.50 26.44 19.62
CA GLU A 275 -79.94 26.01 20.97
C GLU A 275 -79.54 24.55 21.28
N GLY A 276 -78.46 24.36 22.05
CA GLY A 276 -77.91 23.04 22.40
C GLY A 276 -77.05 22.39 21.31
N GLU A 277 -76.60 23.14 20.29
CA GLU A 277 -75.78 22.64 19.19
C GLU A 277 -74.59 23.56 18.90
N LEU A 278 -73.41 22.98 18.68
CA LEU A 278 -72.20 23.67 18.21
C LEU A 278 -71.70 23.00 16.92
N LEU A 279 -71.50 23.76 15.84
CA LEU A 279 -71.02 23.23 14.57
C LEU A 279 -69.49 23.39 14.47
N LEU A 280 -68.75 22.29 14.56
CA LEU A 280 -67.29 22.26 14.45
C LEU A 280 -66.87 21.52 13.18
N GLY A 281 -66.49 22.30 12.17
CA GLY A 281 -66.30 21.90 10.78
C GLY A 281 -67.51 21.18 10.20
N SER A 282 -67.34 19.90 9.83
CA SER A 282 -68.41 19.04 9.34
C SER A 282 -69.18 18.27 10.43
N ALA A 283 -68.82 18.43 11.71
CA ALA A 283 -69.48 17.79 12.84
C ALA A 283 -70.45 18.75 13.57
N VAL A 284 -71.72 18.37 13.67
CA VAL A 284 -72.65 18.96 14.64
C VAL A 284 -72.42 18.27 15.98
N ILE A 285 -72.16 19.06 17.02
CA ILE A 285 -71.97 18.60 18.39
C ILE A 285 -73.22 19.00 19.18
N ASP A 286 -74.03 18.01 19.54
CA ASP A 286 -75.24 18.10 20.37
C ASP A 286 -75.17 17.07 21.52
N ASP A 287 -76.15 17.07 22.44
CA ASP A 287 -76.26 16.07 23.52
C ASP A 287 -76.16 14.61 23.02
N ALA A 288 -76.68 14.32 21.82
CA ALA A 288 -76.61 12.97 21.25
C ALA A 288 -75.20 12.61 20.73
N ALA A 289 -74.47 13.57 20.16
CA ALA A 289 -73.08 13.41 19.74
C ALA A 289 -72.14 13.26 20.95
N LEU A 290 -72.32 14.04 22.03
CA LEU A 290 -71.46 14.01 23.22
C LEU A 290 -71.27 12.60 23.79
N VAL A 291 -72.31 11.75 23.75
CA VAL A 291 -72.30 10.34 24.22
C VAL A 291 -71.15 9.50 23.63
N GLY A 292 -70.64 9.86 22.45
CA GLY A 292 -69.50 9.21 21.81
C GLY A 292 -68.14 9.93 21.94
N ARG A 293 -68.09 11.14 22.49
CA ARG A 293 -66.97 12.09 22.36
C ARG A 293 -66.26 12.46 23.67
N SER A 294 -66.65 11.86 24.80
CA SER A 294 -66.04 12.09 26.12
C SER A 294 -64.51 11.96 26.16
N ALA A 295 -63.91 11.12 25.31
CA ALA A 295 -62.46 10.98 25.17
C ALA A 295 -61.77 12.24 24.58
N ASP A 296 -62.42 12.90 23.62
CA ASP A 296 -61.92 14.12 22.99
C ASP A 296 -62.03 15.30 23.97
N LEU A 297 -63.16 15.41 24.65
CA LEU A 297 -63.40 16.40 25.72
C LEU A 297 -62.41 16.21 26.88
N THR A 298 -62.15 14.97 27.28
CA THR A 298 -61.10 14.63 28.26
C THR A 298 -59.70 15.02 27.79
N ALA A 299 -59.40 14.99 26.48
CA ALA A 299 -58.13 15.48 25.96
C ALA A 299 -58.05 17.02 26.02
N ILE A 300 -59.11 17.70 25.60
CA ILE A 300 -59.27 19.17 25.65
C ILE A 300 -59.09 19.70 27.09
N GLY A 301 -59.78 19.10 28.06
CA GLY A 301 -59.66 19.46 29.47
C GLY A 301 -58.25 19.25 30.07
N ARG A 302 -57.46 18.32 29.53
CA ARG A 302 -56.05 18.12 29.94
C ARG A 302 -55.09 19.15 29.35
N ALA A 303 -55.47 19.82 28.25
CA ALA A 303 -54.69 20.94 27.73
C ALA A 303 -54.87 22.21 28.57
N LEU A 304 -56.04 22.37 29.18
CA LEU A 304 -56.35 23.43 30.15
C LEU A 304 -55.72 23.17 31.52
N LYS A 305 -55.80 24.17 32.41
CA LYS A 305 -55.51 24.01 33.84
C LYS A 305 -56.75 23.44 34.56
N ALA A 306 -56.57 23.04 35.82
CA ALA A 306 -57.67 22.63 36.70
C ALA A 306 -58.59 23.79 37.13
N ASP A 307 -58.18 25.02 36.80
CA ASP A 307 -58.87 26.31 36.92
C ASP A 307 -58.83 27.06 35.57
N GLY A 308 -58.91 26.31 34.46
CA GLY A 308 -58.94 26.87 33.10
C GLY A 308 -60.33 26.86 32.48
N ASP A 309 -60.62 27.85 31.64
CA ASP A 309 -61.96 28.09 31.07
C ASP A 309 -62.12 27.55 29.64
N LEU A 310 -63.33 27.16 29.26
CA LEU A 310 -63.73 26.88 27.87
C LEU A 310 -64.86 27.84 27.44
N LEU A 311 -64.60 28.67 26.42
CA LEU A 311 -65.52 29.72 25.96
C LEU A 311 -65.97 29.43 24.53
N LEU A 312 -67.26 29.16 24.35
CA LEU A 312 -67.89 28.79 23.08
C LEU A 312 -68.64 30.00 22.50
N TYR A 313 -68.13 30.53 21.39
CA TYR A 313 -68.73 31.66 20.67
C TYR A 313 -69.45 31.13 19.44
N GLY A 314 -70.77 31.13 19.50
CA GLY A 314 -71.69 30.70 18.46
C GLY A 314 -73.11 31.06 18.91
N CYS A 315 -73.99 31.40 17.97
CA CYS A 315 -75.35 31.85 18.29
C CYS A 315 -76.12 30.81 19.12
N ASP A 316 -76.88 31.28 20.10
CA ASP A 316 -77.88 30.49 20.85
C ASP A 316 -77.37 29.24 21.61
N VAL A 317 -76.05 28.96 21.65
CA VAL A 317 -75.47 27.68 22.12
C VAL A 317 -75.99 27.23 23.51
N ALA A 318 -76.05 28.13 24.49
CA ALA A 318 -76.50 27.82 25.86
C ALA A 318 -77.97 28.17 26.13
N LYS A 319 -78.75 28.42 25.08
CA LYS A 319 -80.14 28.91 25.19
C LYS A 319 -81.10 27.92 25.86
N GLY A 320 -82.12 28.51 26.48
CA GLY A 320 -83.28 27.79 27.00
C GLY A 320 -82.93 26.78 28.10
N ALA A 321 -83.48 25.57 27.96
CA ALA A 321 -83.24 24.46 28.88
C ALA A 321 -82.38 23.36 28.27
N VAL A 322 -82.20 23.35 26.94
CA VAL A 322 -81.39 22.36 26.23
C VAL A 322 -79.93 22.82 26.25
N GLY A 323 -79.64 24.03 25.78
CA GLY A 323 -78.29 24.59 25.78
C GLY A 323 -77.65 24.65 27.17
N LEU A 324 -78.44 24.85 28.23
CA LEU A 324 -77.97 24.83 29.62
C LEU A 324 -77.56 23.44 30.13
N GLU A 325 -78.17 22.35 29.64
CA GLU A 325 -77.71 20.99 29.94
C GLU A 325 -76.53 20.60 29.03
N PHE A 326 -76.56 20.98 27.75
CA PHE A 326 -75.46 20.79 26.79
C PHE A 326 -74.11 21.32 27.31
N ILE A 327 -74.05 22.58 27.77
CA ILE A 327 -72.80 23.13 28.35
C ILE A 327 -72.44 22.52 29.73
N ARG A 328 -73.36 21.83 30.41
CA ARG A 328 -73.08 21.07 31.64
C ARG A 328 -72.46 19.73 31.34
N ASP A 329 -72.93 19.03 30.32
CA ASP A 329 -72.36 17.74 29.95
C ASP A 329 -70.97 17.93 29.29
N ILE A 330 -70.76 19.00 28.51
CA ILE A 330 -69.40 19.42 28.09
C ILE A 330 -68.51 19.70 29.32
N ALA A 331 -68.99 20.48 30.29
CA ALA A 331 -68.22 20.79 31.50
C ALA A 331 -67.91 19.55 32.35
N ALA A 332 -68.82 18.57 32.39
CA ALA A 332 -68.66 17.33 33.13
C ALA A 332 -67.63 16.39 32.49
N ASP A 333 -67.63 16.27 31.16
CA ASP A 333 -66.71 15.38 30.42
C ASP A 333 -65.33 16.00 30.19
N ALA A 334 -65.23 17.33 30.01
CA ALA A 334 -63.96 18.03 29.93
C ALA A 334 -63.36 18.33 31.32
N GLY A 335 -64.18 18.48 32.36
CA GLY A 335 -63.74 18.75 33.73
C GLY A 335 -63.26 20.19 33.96
N VAL A 336 -63.82 21.14 33.21
CA VAL A 336 -63.49 22.58 33.21
C VAL A 336 -64.77 23.42 33.24
N ASP A 337 -64.64 24.69 33.62
CA ASP A 337 -65.75 25.64 33.63
C ASP A 337 -66.02 26.14 32.19
N VAL A 338 -67.29 26.15 31.76
CA VAL A 338 -67.70 26.41 30.36
C VAL A 338 -68.62 27.62 30.29
N ALA A 339 -68.42 28.50 29.30
CA ALA A 339 -69.36 29.59 29.00
C ALA A 339 -69.75 29.63 27.53
N ALA A 340 -70.99 29.99 27.25
CA ALA A 340 -71.51 30.24 25.90
C ALA A 340 -72.64 31.28 25.92
N SER A 341 -73.05 31.77 24.75
CA SER A 341 -74.13 32.76 24.62
C SER A 341 -75.53 32.12 24.64
N ASP A 342 -76.55 32.86 25.09
CA ASP A 342 -77.97 32.50 24.92
C ASP A 342 -78.73 33.33 23.85
N ASP A 343 -78.02 34.21 23.13
CA ASP A 343 -78.54 34.96 21.98
C ASP A 343 -77.62 34.92 20.73
N THR A 344 -77.91 35.75 19.74
CA THR A 344 -77.17 35.84 18.48
C THR A 344 -75.75 36.38 18.71
N THR A 345 -74.70 35.56 18.61
CA THR A 345 -73.32 36.08 18.72
C THR A 345 -72.88 36.77 17.42
N GLY A 346 -72.39 38.01 17.47
CA GLY A 346 -71.79 38.74 16.34
C GLY A 346 -72.24 40.20 16.19
N LEU A 347 -72.81 40.54 15.03
CA LEU A 347 -73.12 41.92 14.63
C LEU A 347 -74.35 42.51 15.36
N ALA A 348 -74.10 43.52 16.19
CA ALA A 348 -75.12 44.33 16.90
C ALA A 348 -76.06 45.21 16.04
N ARG A 349 -76.26 44.87 14.77
CA ARG A 349 -77.36 45.35 13.91
C ARG A 349 -78.38 44.27 13.59
N GLU A 350 -78.04 43.01 13.82
CA GLU A 350 -78.89 41.83 13.65
C GLU A 350 -79.25 41.28 15.05
N ASP A 351 -79.48 42.24 15.97
CA ASP A 351 -79.71 42.11 17.41
C ASP A 351 -78.68 41.29 18.22
N GLY A 352 -77.49 41.00 17.65
CA GLY A 352 -76.47 40.17 18.27
C GLY A 352 -75.39 40.86 19.11
N ASN A 353 -74.65 40.07 19.90
CA ASN A 353 -73.67 40.55 20.89
C ASN A 353 -72.36 39.71 20.95
N TRP A 354 -71.42 39.98 21.88
CA TRP A 354 -70.17 39.20 22.08
C TRP A 354 -69.91 38.84 23.56
N ASP A 355 -70.92 39.02 24.40
CA ASP A 355 -70.97 38.53 25.77
C ASP A 355 -71.32 37.02 25.76
N LEU A 356 -71.09 36.32 26.86
CA LEU A 356 -71.47 34.92 27.04
C LEU A 356 -72.32 34.84 28.32
N GLU A 357 -73.63 34.84 28.15
CA GLU A 357 -74.60 35.06 29.24
C GLU A 357 -74.66 33.90 30.24
N VAL A 358 -74.34 32.69 29.79
CA VAL A 358 -74.53 31.46 30.54
C VAL A 358 -73.18 30.78 30.78
N SER A 359 -72.93 30.39 32.03
CA SER A 359 -71.72 29.66 32.41
C SER A 359 -72.00 28.55 33.42
N THR A 360 -71.17 27.52 33.35
CA THR A 360 -70.97 26.52 34.39
C THR A 360 -69.71 26.90 35.17
N GLY A 361 -69.87 27.21 36.46
CA GLY A 361 -68.75 27.60 37.33
C GLY A 361 -68.41 29.10 37.29
N THR A 362 -67.12 29.44 37.23
CA THR A 362 -66.58 30.79 37.37
C THR A 362 -65.47 31.09 36.37
N ILE A 363 -65.81 31.85 35.32
CA ILE A 363 -64.87 32.25 34.26
C ILE A 363 -63.87 33.28 34.77
N ASP A 364 -62.57 32.97 34.68
CA ASP A 364 -61.45 33.79 35.16
C ASP A 364 -60.66 34.49 34.02
N VAL A 365 -60.98 34.24 32.74
CA VAL A 365 -60.57 35.08 31.58
C VAL A 365 -61.62 36.09 31.13
N SER A 366 -61.16 37.11 30.38
CA SER A 366 -62.06 38.03 29.67
C SER A 366 -62.54 37.42 28.35
N SER A 367 -63.81 37.59 28.00
CA SER A 367 -64.33 37.25 26.67
C SER A 367 -63.62 38.01 25.53
N LEU A 368 -63.83 37.55 24.30
CA LEU A 368 -63.39 38.17 23.06
C LEU A 368 -64.57 38.92 22.43
N SER A 369 -64.31 40.07 21.80
CA SER A 369 -65.34 40.90 21.18
C SER A 369 -64.81 41.60 19.94
N PHE A 370 -65.46 41.36 18.80
CA PHE A 370 -64.93 41.71 17.49
C PHE A 370 -65.77 42.83 16.85
N LEU A 371 -65.56 44.07 17.29
CA LEU A 371 -66.31 45.25 16.83
C LEU A 371 -66.16 45.59 15.33
N ALA A 372 -65.20 44.95 14.64
CA ALA A 372 -65.00 45.05 13.19
C ALA A 372 -65.68 43.93 12.40
N TYR A 373 -66.18 42.89 13.08
CA TYR A 373 -66.86 41.77 12.47
C TYR A 373 -68.27 42.18 11.99
N GLN A 374 -68.62 41.76 10.76
CA GLN A 374 -69.79 42.28 10.05
C GLN A 374 -70.90 41.26 9.80
N HIS A 375 -70.83 40.07 10.42
CA HIS A 375 -71.79 38.97 10.31
C HIS A 375 -72.20 38.45 11.69
N VAL A 376 -72.92 37.33 11.75
CA VAL A 376 -73.26 36.60 12.98
C VAL A 376 -72.74 35.17 12.94
N LEU A 377 -72.49 34.57 14.09
CA LEU A 377 -71.93 33.22 14.26
C LEU A 377 -73.02 32.14 14.30
N GLY A 378 -73.91 32.16 13.31
CA GLY A 378 -75.02 31.23 13.18
C GLY A 378 -75.41 31.10 11.72
N ASP A 379 -76.04 29.99 11.34
CA ASP A 379 -76.50 29.84 9.97
C ASP A 379 -77.65 30.82 9.68
N THR A 380 -77.63 31.43 8.49
CA THR A 380 -78.64 32.43 8.14
C THR A 380 -79.96 31.70 7.83
N THR A 381 -80.87 31.75 8.80
CA THR A 381 -82.20 31.14 8.70
C THR A 381 -83.20 32.13 8.11
N PHE A 382 -83.78 31.76 6.97
CA PHE A 382 -84.83 32.52 6.31
C PHE A 382 -86.21 31.98 6.71
N ASP A 383 -86.81 32.61 7.72
CA ASP A 383 -88.20 32.42 8.15
C ASP A 383 -89.16 33.20 7.22
N PHE A 384 -89.97 32.47 6.45
CA PHE A 384 -90.91 33.05 5.49
C PHE A 384 -92.30 33.35 6.09
N SER A 385 -92.48 33.24 7.41
CA SER A 385 -93.71 33.57 8.15
C SER A 385 -94.23 34.99 7.91
N THR A 386 -93.33 35.93 7.62
CA THR A 386 -93.59 37.39 7.50
C THR A 386 -93.29 37.96 6.11
N GLY A 387 -92.94 37.12 5.13
CA GLY A 387 -92.49 37.53 3.80
C GLY A 387 -93.49 38.41 3.03
N THR A 388 -92.97 39.41 2.31
CA THR A 388 -93.80 40.25 1.40
C THR A 388 -93.92 39.57 0.04
N VAL A 389 -95.14 39.18 -0.33
CA VAL A 389 -95.43 38.55 -1.62
C VAL A 389 -95.21 39.52 -2.78
N GLY A 390 -94.52 39.06 -3.83
CA GLY A 390 -94.26 39.80 -5.06
C GLY A 390 -95.51 40.04 -5.92
N SER A 391 -95.31 40.71 -7.06
CA SER A 391 -96.41 40.98 -8.00
C SER A 391 -96.62 39.79 -8.94
N ASN A 392 -97.74 39.06 -8.79
CA ASN A 392 -98.17 37.88 -9.59
C ASN A 392 -98.49 38.21 -11.08
N THR A 393 -97.67 39.03 -11.73
CA THR A 393 -97.89 39.61 -13.06
C THR A 393 -96.98 39.03 -14.16
N GLY A 394 -96.12 38.06 -13.85
CA GLY A 394 -95.10 37.53 -14.76
C GLY A 394 -95.35 36.13 -15.35
N GLY A 395 -96.25 35.33 -14.77
CA GLY A 395 -96.26 33.87 -15.00
C GLY A 395 -95.38 33.10 -14.00
N THR A 396 -94.80 33.80 -13.03
CA THR A 396 -94.30 33.28 -11.75
C THR A 396 -94.99 33.99 -10.60
N GLY A 397 -95.02 33.34 -9.43
CA GLY A 397 -95.30 33.94 -8.13
C GLY A 397 -94.05 33.80 -7.27
N ASP A 398 -93.55 34.93 -6.77
CA ASP A 398 -92.22 35.04 -6.17
C ASP A 398 -92.31 35.67 -4.77
N VAL A 399 -91.63 35.09 -3.78
CA VAL A 399 -91.46 35.66 -2.43
C VAL A 399 -89.96 35.79 -2.15
N THR A 400 -89.50 36.99 -1.83
CA THR A 400 -88.10 37.30 -1.56
C THR A 400 -87.92 37.77 -0.13
N GLN A 401 -86.85 37.31 0.51
CA GLN A 401 -86.38 37.78 1.82
C GLN A 401 -84.87 38.04 1.76
N THR A 402 -84.39 38.99 2.56
CA THR A 402 -82.98 39.40 2.67
C THR A 402 -82.62 39.49 4.14
N ALA A 403 -81.47 38.89 4.51
CA ALA A 403 -80.87 38.92 5.85
C ALA A 403 -79.35 38.99 5.66
N GLY A 404 -78.65 39.85 6.41
CA GLY A 404 -77.24 40.16 6.16
C GLY A 404 -76.96 40.57 4.70
N SER A 405 -75.96 39.91 4.12
CA SER A 405 -75.60 39.98 2.69
C SER A 405 -76.51 39.12 1.79
N TYR A 406 -77.20 38.13 2.37
CA TYR A 406 -77.90 37.08 1.64
C TYR A 406 -79.31 37.48 1.22
N THR A 407 -79.71 37.02 0.04
CA THR A 407 -81.08 37.17 -0.47
C THR A 407 -81.56 35.84 -1.03
N VAL A 408 -82.69 35.37 -0.51
CA VAL A 408 -83.35 34.12 -0.91
C VAL A 408 -84.68 34.47 -1.57
N THR A 409 -84.93 33.87 -2.74
CA THR A 409 -86.22 34.00 -3.45
C THR A 409 -86.83 32.64 -3.71
N VAL A 410 -88.06 32.43 -3.26
CA VAL A 410 -88.87 31.25 -3.55
C VAL A 410 -89.80 31.56 -4.73
N SER A 411 -89.57 30.89 -5.85
CA SER A 411 -90.26 31.11 -7.13
C SER A 411 -91.11 29.91 -7.53
N VAL A 412 -92.37 30.16 -7.91
CA VAL A 412 -93.34 29.16 -8.35
C VAL A 412 -93.86 29.49 -9.76
N PRO A 413 -93.88 28.55 -10.72
CA PRO A 413 -94.47 28.78 -12.04
C PRO A 413 -96.02 28.84 -11.98
N ILE A 414 -96.61 29.90 -12.54
CA ILE A 414 -98.06 30.12 -12.62
C ILE A 414 -98.57 29.74 -14.02
N VAL A 415 -99.42 28.71 -14.10
CA VAL A 415 -99.98 28.24 -15.38
C VAL A 415 -101.30 28.94 -15.67
N SER A 416 -101.26 30.06 -16.39
CA SER A 416 -102.45 30.88 -16.69
C SER A 416 -103.40 30.19 -17.69
N GLY A 417 -104.26 29.28 -17.22
CA GLY A 417 -105.09 28.43 -18.09
C GLY A 417 -106.45 27.94 -17.55
N GLY A 418 -106.84 28.28 -16.31
CA GLY A 418 -108.06 27.76 -15.69
C GLY A 418 -108.68 28.68 -14.63
N ALA A 419 -109.85 28.29 -14.10
CA ALA A 419 -110.52 28.98 -13.00
C ALA A 419 -110.03 28.45 -11.62
N VAL A 420 -108.71 28.45 -11.45
CA VAL A 420 -108.00 27.92 -10.27
C VAL A 420 -106.76 28.79 -10.04
N ASP A 421 -106.56 29.27 -8.82
CA ASP A 421 -105.44 30.14 -8.45
C ASP A 421 -104.20 29.31 -8.10
N HIS A 422 -103.12 29.49 -8.86
CA HIS A 422 -101.76 29.20 -8.37
C HIS A 422 -101.30 30.44 -7.60
N ASP A 423 -101.45 30.42 -6.27
CA ASP A 423 -101.19 31.57 -5.41
C ASP A 423 -100.19 31.25 -4.29
N VAL A 424 -99.25 32.17 -4.08
CA VAL A 424 -98.17 32.06 -3.10
C VAL A 424 -98.51 32.95 -1.92
N GLN A 425 -99.14 32.37 -0.90
CA GLN A 425 -99.63 33.13 0.27
C GLN A 425 -98.71 32.96 1.48
N ALA A 426 -98.18 34.08 1.98
CA ALA A 426 -97.72 34.14 3.38
C ALA A 426 -98.96 34.04 4.28
N ARG A 427 -99.05 32.96 5.07
CA ARG A 427 -100.19 32.66 5.95
C ARG A 427 -99.71 31.93 7.18
N ALA A 428 -100.33 32.19 8.33
CA ALA A 428 -100.28 31.34 9.53
C ALA A 428 -98.87 30.89 10.01
N GLY A 429 -97.81 31.59 9.59
CA GLY A 429 -96.42 31.22 9.90
C GLY A 429 -95.70 30.35 8.87
N ALA A 430 -96.02 30.42 7.57
CA ALA A 430 -95.23 29.82 6.47
C ALA A 430 -95.59 30.41 5.09
N THR A 431 -94.77 30.12 4.06
CA THR A 431 -95.14 30.36 2.64
C THR A 431 -95.86 29.14 2.05
N TYR A 432 -97.11 29.34 1.60
CA TYR A 432 -97.94 28.31 0.98
C TYR A 432 -97.82 28.33 -0.54
N VAL A 433 -97.31 27.24 -1.13
CA VAL A 433 -97.41 26.96 -2.56
C VAL A 433 -98.69 26.17 -2.84
N ASN A 434 -99.68 26.83 -3.47
CA ASN A 434 -101.00 26.26 -3.71
C ASN A 434 -101.13 25.60 -5.10
N ASP A 435 -100.80 24.31 -5.17
CA ASP A 435 -101.06 23.46 -6.34
C ASP A 435 -102.51 22.92 -6.31
N TRP A 436 -103.43 23.63 -6.98
CA TRP A 436 -104.88 23.33 -7.00
C TRP A 436 -105.38 22.55 -8.23
N ASP A 437 -104.52 22.31 -9.24
CA ASP A 437 -104.84 21.46 -10.39
C ASP A 437 -103.97 20.18 -10.48
N GLY A 438 -102.86 20.13 -9.73
CA GLY A 438 -101.91 19.02 -9.74
C GLY A 438 -100.75 19.22 -10.72
N ALA A 439 -100.60 20.40 -11.32
CA ALA A 439 -99.66 20.70 -12.40
C ALA A 439 -98.43 21.53 -11.99
N THR A 440 -98.30 21.93 -10.72
CA THR A 440 -97.06 22.53 -10.22
C THR A 440 -96.01 21.43 -10.01
N GLU A 441 -95.31 21.05 -11.08
CA GLU A 441 -94.31 19.97 -11.07
C GLU A 441 -93.06 20.33 -10.25
N SER A 442 -92.69 21.62 -10.17
CA SER A 442 -91.55 22.10 -9.39
C SER A 442 -91.70 23.50 -8.79
N VAL A 443 -90.89 23.77 -7.76
CA VAL A 443 -90.66 25.07 -7.11
C VAL A 443 -89.16 25.32 -7.09
N THR A 444 -88.71 26.56 -7.31
CA THR A 444 -87.28 26.90 -7.30
C THR A 444 -86.98 27.94 -6.23
N ILE A 445 -86.14 27.57 -5.27
CA ILE A 445 -85.44 28.50 -4.38
C ILE A 445 -84.22 29.02 -5.14
N SER A 446 -83.94 30.32 -5.09
CA SER A 446 -82.76 30.95 -5.70
C SER A 446 -82.02 31.80 -4.67
N PHE A 447 -80.69 31.79 -4.73
CA PHE A 447 -79.81 32.52 -3.84
C PHE A 447 -79.11 33.65 -4.61
N GLY A 448 -78.93 34.81 -3.96
CA GLY A 448 -78.28 35.99 -4.57
C GLY A 448 -76.78 35.80 -4.85
N THR A 449 -76.16 34.81 -4.22
CA THR A 449 -74.75 34.40 -4.33
C THR A 449 -74.68 32.87 -4.41
N GLN A 450 -73.47 32.31 -4.52
CA GLN A 450 -73.24 30.93 -4.08
C GLN A 450 -73.32 30.89 -2.54
N VAL A 451 -73.81 29.78 -1.99
CA VAL A 451 -73.96 29.52 -0.55
C VAL A 451 -73.70 28.04 -0.25
N VAL A 452 -73.56 27.68 1.03
CA VAL A 452 -73.75 26.29 1.49
C VAL A 452 -75.23 26.11 1.83
N PHE A 453 -75.95 25.32 1.05
CA PHE A 453 -77.35 24.99 1.33
C PHE A 453 -77.44 23.88 2.39
N LYS A 454 -78.05 24.20 3.54
CA LYS A 454 -78.16 23.31 4.70
C LYS A 454 -79.54 22.71 4.86
N THR A 455 -80.59 23.51 5.10
CA THR A 455 -81.93 22.95 5.32
C THR A 455 -83.07 23.72 4.66
N VAL A 456 -84.22 23.07 4.59
CA VAL A 456 -85.52 23.67 4.27
C VAL A 456 -86.62 22.86 4.96
N ASP A 457 -87.56 23.55 5.60
CA ASP A 457 -88.74 22.90 6.18
C ASP A 457 -89.86 22.73 5.14
N PHE A 458 -90.46 21.54 5.15
CA PHE A 458 -91.63 21.21 4.35
C PHE A 458 -92.80 20.76 5.24
N ALA A 459 -93.98 21.31 5.01
CA ALA A 459 -95.22 20.81 5.61
C ALA A 459 -96.32 20.60 4.54
N THR A 460 -97.31 19.75 4.84
CA THR A 460 -98.49 19.57 3.98
C THR A 460 -99.75 19.30 4.79
N SER A 461 -100.90 19.75 4.29
CA SER A 461 -102.16 19.80 5.04
C SER A 461 -102.98 18.49 5.03
N ASN A 462 -102.39 17.34 4.72
CA ASN A 462 -103.09 16.06 4.62
C ASN A 462 -102.27 14.87 5.15
N SER A 463 -102.95 13.76 5.46
CA SER A 463 -102.38 12.56 6.07
C SER A 463 -101.90 11.49 5.06
N SER A 464 -101.56 11.87 3.83
CA SER A 464 -100.96 11.01 2.81
C SER A 464 -99.49 11.38 2.58
N SER A 465 -98.68 10.39 2.20
CA SER A 465 -97.27 10.60 1.84
C SER A 465 -97.13 11.23 0.46
N ILE A 466 -96.27 12.24 0.37
CA ILE A 466 -95.81 12.88 -0.87
C ILE A 466 -94.30 12.64 -0.98
N GLY A 467 -93.80 12.39 -2.19
CA GLY A 467 -92.38 12.40 -2.51
C GLY A 467 -91.94 13.75 -3.08
N LEU A 468 -90.76 14.20 -2.68
CA LEU A 468 -90.04 15.35 -3.23
C LEU A 468 -88.64 14.90 -3.67
N THR A 469 -88.21 15.34 -4.84
CA THR A 469 -86.80 15.32 -5.27
C THR A 469 -86.27 16.74 -5.18
N ILE A 470 -85.14 16.92 -4.50
CA ILE A 470 -84.50 18.20 -4.26
C ILE A 470 -83.20 18.19 -5.07
N THR A 471 -82.96 19.21 -5.89
CA THR A 471 -81.81 19.28 -6.81
C THR A 471 -81.13 20.64 -6.68
N ALA A 472 -79.83 20.64 -6.44
CA ALA A 472 -79.02 21.85 -6.41
C ALA A 472 -78.92 22.52 -7.80
N VAL A 473 -78.75 23.83 -7.81
CA VAL A 473 -78.53 24.65 -9.01
C VAL A 473 -77.13 25.24 -8.92
N GLY A 474 -76.25 24.87 -9.84
CA GLY A 474 -74.83 25.23 -9.85
C GLY A 474 -73.94 23.98 -9.74
N THR A 475 -74.31 23.03 -8.88
CA THR A 475 -73.65 21.73 -8.71
C THR A 475 -74.47 20.57 -9.32
N SER A 476 -74.02 19.33 -9.10
CA SER A 476 -74.71 18.10 -9.49
C SER A 476 -75.54 17.45 -8.37
N ASP A 477 -75.67 18.09 -7.21
CA ASP A 477 -76.20 17.45 -6.01
C ASP A 477 -77.71 17.23 -6.05
N THR A 478 -78.13 16.08 -5.54
CA THR A 478 -79.54 15.69 -5.48
C THR A 478 -79.86 14.91 -4.21
N GLY A 479 -81.08 15.11 -3.71
CA GLY A 479 -81.63 14.41 -2.55
C GLY A 479 -83.12 14.13 -2.73
N THR A 480 -83.71 13.38 -1.80
CA THR A 480 -85.16 13.15 -1.77
C THR A 480 -85.69 13.26 -0.36
N LYS A 481 -86.94 13.72 -0.22
CA LYS A 481 -87.67 13.79 1.05
C LYS A 481 -89.07 13.21 0.85
N SER A 482 -89.62 12.56 1.88
CA SER A 482 -91.06 12.29 1.94
C SER A 482 -91.68 13.01 3.12
N ILE A 483 -92.86 13.58 2.90
CA ILE A 483 -93.58 14.44 3.85
C ILE A 483 -94.99 13.89 4.07
N THR A 484 -95.55 14.04 5.28
CA THR A 484 -96.90 13.55 5.64
C THR A 484 -97.47 14.30 6.84
N GLY A 485 -98.43 15.21 6.61
CA GLY A 485 -99.29 15.83 7.63
C GLY A 485 -98.66 16.83 8.61
N ALA A 486 -97.40 16.64 9.01
CA ALA A 486 -96.65 17.53 9.90
C ALA A 486 -95.56 18.30 9.13
N ALA A 487 -94.88 19.21 9.82
CA ALA A 487 -93.61 19.79 9.36
C ALA A 487 -92.51 18.72 9.34
N SER A 488 -91.56 18.87 8.41
CA SER A 488 -90.50 17.91 8.15
C SER A 488 -89.34 18.54 7.35
N THR A 489 -88.20 18.68 8.01
CA THR A 489 -86.98 19.30 7.46
C THR A 489 -86.30 18.40 6.43
N PHE A 490 -85.91 18.93 5.28
CA PHE A 490 -84.87 18.32 4.45
C PHE A 490 -83.52 18.92 4.83
N THR A 491 -82.52 18.06 5.02
CA THR A 491 -81.17 18.42 5.44
C THR A 491 -80.17 17.95 4.38
N ALA A 492 -79.25 18.84 4.03
CA ALA A 492 -78.14 18.67 3.12
C ALA A 492 -76.94 19.47 3.68
N ASN A 493 -75.82 19.45 2.96
CA ASN A 493 -74.67 20.34 3.16
C ASN A 493 -74.02 20.54 1.79
N TRP A 494 -74.72 21.23 0.88
CA TRP A 494 -74.30 21.38 -0.52
C TRP A 494 -73.63 22.74 -0.73
N SER A 495 -72.32 22.75 -0.99
CA SER A 495 -71.52 23.96 -1.22
C SER A 495 -71.61 24.47 -2.67
N GLY A 496 -71.32 25.74 -2.91
CA GLY A 496 -71.31 26.34 -4.25
C GLY A 496 -72.70 26.48 -4.89
N VAL A 497 -73.77 26.38 -4.10
CA VAL A 497 -75.13 26.31 -4.60
C VAL A 497 -75.70 27.71 -4.84
N THR A 498 -76.28 27.94 -6.01
CA THR A 498 -76.94 29.20 -6.42
C THR A 498 -78.46 29.16 -6.33
N GLY A 499 -79.02 27.98 -6.02
CA GLY A 499 -80.45 27.76 -5.84
C GLY A 499 -80.76 26.28 -5.68
N VAL A 500 -82.02 25.96 -5.39
CA VAL A 500 -82.49 24.58 -5.20
C VAL A 500 -83.84 24.41 -5.87
N THR A 501 -83.96 23.44 -6.78
CA THR A 501 -85.24 23.07 -7.40
C THR A 501 -85.85 21.86 -6.71
N ILE A 502 -87.05 22.04 -6.17
CA ILE A 502 -87.85 21.02 -5.50
C ILE A 502 -88.89 20.53 -6.50
N THR A 503 -88.79 19.26 -6.89
CA THR A 503 -89.67 18.61 -7.88
C THR A 503 -90.56 17.57 -7.19
N LYS A 504 -91.85 17.55 -7.53
CA LYS A 504 -92.86 16.71 -6.90
C LYS A 504 -92.90 15.31 -7.54
N THR A 505 -92.73 14.25 -6.76
CA THR A 505 -92.71 12.85 -7.24
C THR A 505 -93.94 12.07 -6.80
N GLY A 506 -95.13 12.54 -7.22
CA GLY A 506 -96.39 11.82 -6.98
C GLY A 506 -97.63 12.56 -7.49
N GLY A 507 -98.67 11.81 -7.87
CA GLY A 507 -99.91 12.37 -8.42
C GLY A 507 -100.95 12.70 -7.34
N GLY A 508 -101.32 13.98 -7.21
CA GLY A 508 -102.40 14.46 -6.34
C GLY A 508 -102.40 15.98 -6.18
N VAL A 509 -103.59 16.57 -6.07
CA VAL A 509 -103.80 18.03 -5.88
C VAL A 509 -103.57 18.39 -4.42
N ILE A 510 -102.44 19.03 -4.10
CA ILE A 510 -101.99 19.22 -2.71
C ILE A 510 -101.06 20.44 -2.59
N PRO A 511 -101.30 21.38 -1.64
CA PRO A 511 -100.34 22.44 -1.33
C PRO A 511 -99.12 21.92 -0.54
N ILE A 512 -97.97 22.52 -0.84
CA ILE A 512 -96.71 22.36 -0.08
C ILE A 512 -96.45 23.69 0.62
N MET A 513 -96.20 23.65 1.93
CA MET A 513 -95.62 24.78 2.66
C MET A 513 -94.10 24.65 2.61
N ILE A 514 -93.42 25.76 2.35
CA ILE A 514 -91.96 25.90 2.41
C ILE A 514 -91.66 26.97 3.46
N ASP A 515 -90.71 26.68 4.34
CA ASP A 515 -90.27 27.59 5.39
C ASP A 515 -88.84 27.28 5.85
N ASN A 516 -88.31 28.08 6.79
CA ASN A 516 -87.01 27.89 7.47
C ASN A 516 -85.90 27.42 6.51
N ILE A 517 -85.59 28.24 5.51
CA ILE A 517 -84.50 27.93 4.57
C ILE A 517 -83.18 28.35 5.24
N VAL A 518 -82.36 27.37 5.62
CA VAL A 518 -81.10 27.59 6.32
C VAL A 518 -79.93 27.48 5.34
N ILE A 519 -79.10 28.51 5.32
CA ILE A 519 -77.87 28.58 4.51
C ILE A 519 -76.66 28.98 5.37
N GLY A 520 -75.50 28.44 5.03
CA GLY A 520 -74.20 28.87 5.53
C GLY A 520 -73.36 29.54 4.44
N ASP A 521 -72.22 30.10 4.85
CA ASP A 521 -71.33 30.86 3.98
C ASP A 521 -70.63 30.01 2.91
N TYR A 522 -70.22 30.63 1.80
CA TYR A 522 -69.43 29.95 0.76
C TYR A 522 -68.30 30.84 0.23
N VAL A 523 -67.06 30.39 0.47
CA VAL A 523 -65.84 31.03 -0.02
C VAL A 523 -65.55 30.57 -1.45
N VAL A 524 -65.18 31.51 -2.33
CA VAL A 524 -64.65 31.22 -3.66
C VAL A 524 -63.14 31.32 -3.61
N THR A 525 -62.44 30.30 -4.08
CA THR A 525 -60.98 30.28 -4.23
C THR A 525 -60.59 30.25 -5.71
N ASP A 526 -59.57 31.02 -6.10
CA ASP A 526 -59.05 31.03 -7.47
C ASP A 526 -58.07 29.87 -7.76
N SER A 527 -57.68 29.71 -9.02
CA SER A 527 -56.72 28.70 -9.50
C SER A 527 -55.62 29.33 -10.38
N THR A 528 -55.04 30.43 -9.90
CA THR A 528 -54.08 31.24 -10.66
C THR A 528 -52.64 31.18 -10.15
N SER A 529 -52.39 30.50 -9.02
CA SER A 529 -51.09 30.54 -8.37
C SER A 529 -50.03 29.74 -9.12
N THR A 530 -48.83 30.31 -9.26
CA THR A 530 -47.80 29.82 -10.17
C THR A 530 -46.47 29.53 -9.49
N VAL A 531 -45.75 28.54 -10.03
CA VAL A 531 -44.36 28.22 -9.69
C VAL A 531 -43.48 28.61 -10.87
N THR A 532 -42.41 29.35 -10.58
CA THR A 532 -41.45 29.82 -11.58
C THR A 532 -40.03 29.61 -11.07
N ALA A 533 -39.08 29.36 -11.97
CA ALA A 533 -37.66 29.36 -11.59
C ALA A 533 -37.30 30.74 -11.01
N SER A 534 -36.55 30.76 -9.92
CA SER A 534 -35.93 32.02 -9.47
C SER A 534 -34.61 32.21 -10.24
N SER A 535 -33.86 33.25 -9.88
CA SER A 535 -32.54 33.51 -10.45
C SER A 535 -31.57 33.98 -9.35
N THR A 536 -31.74 33.41 -8.16
CA THR A 536 -30.95 33.71 -6.96
C THR A 536 -29.84 32.67 -6.77
N LEU A 537 -30.08 31.43 -7.16
CA LEU A 537 -29.12 30.35 -7.31
C LEU A 537 -28.44 30.38 -8.68
N THR A 538 -27.33 29.65 -8.81
CA THR A 538 -26.68 29.34 -10.09
C THR A 538 -26.78 27.83 -10.30
N GLU A 539 -27.42 27.43 -11.39
CA GLU A 539 -27.78 26.03 -11.66
C GLU A 539 -27.17 25.54 -12.99
N PRO A 540 -26.76 24.27 -13.09
CA PRO A 540 -26.67 23.28 -12.01
C PRO A 540 -25.57 23.63 -10.99
N SER A 541 -25.71 23.15 -9.76
CA SER A 541 -24.68 23.22 -8.71
C SER A 541 -23.85 21.92 -8.62
N THR A 542 -22.96 21.82 -7.64
CA THR A 542 -22.14 20.63 -7.37
C THR A 542 -22.14 20.32 -5.88
N ILE A 543 -22.58 19.13 -5.48
CA ILE A 543 -22.60 18.70 -4.08
C ILE A 543 -21.35 17.88 -3.76
N ALA A 544 -20.39 18.51 -3.08
CA ALA A 544 -19.18 17.82 -2.63
C ALA A 544 -19.51 16.78 -1.55
N THR A 545 -18.82 15.65 -1.55
CA THR A 545 -18.94 14.59 -0.51
C THR A 545 -18.58 15.03 0.92
N THR A 546 -18.12 16.28 1.09
CA THR A 546 -17.85 16.91 2.38
C THR A 546 -18.99 17.77 2.90
N ALA A 547 -20.05 18.02 2.11
CA ALA A 547 -21.30 18.60 2.59
C ALA A 547 -21.99 17.58 3.50
N THR A 548 -21.97 17.79 4.82
CA THR A 548 -22.34 16.75 5.81
C THR A 548 -23.17 17.28 7.00
N GLY A 549 -23.77 18.46 6.86
CA GLY A 549 -24.74 19.01 7.82
C GLY A 549 -25.25 20.39 7.37
N THR A 550 -26.25 20.91 8.09
CA THR A 550 -26.92 22.22 7.84
C THR A 550 -26.02 23.46 7.98
N SER A 551 -24.71 23.27 8.16
CA SER A 551 -23.70 24.34 8.16
C SER A 551 -22.87 24.39 6.87
N ASN A 552 -22.99 23.38 6.01
CA ASN A 552 -22.27 23.29 4.74
C ASN A 552 -23.03 22.46 3.69
N ASP A 553 -24.36 22.48 3.76
CA ASP A 553 -25.26 21.99 2.72
C ASP A 553 -25.14 22.82 1.43
N VAL A 554 -25.63 22.24 0.33
CA VAL A 554 -25.50 22.82 -1.01
C VAL A 554 -26.89 23.04 -1.59
N ASN A 555 -27.19 24.28 -1.97
CA ASN A 555 -28.40 24.65 -2.69
C ASN A 555 -28.43 23.94 -4.06
N LEU A 556 -29.50 23.17 -4.32
CA LEU A 556 -29.64 22.30 -5.48
C LEU A 556 -30.66 22.82 -6.51
N LEU A 557 -31.69 23.54 -6.06
CA LEU A 557 -32.76 24.12 -6.90
C LEU A 557 -33.37 25.34 -6.18
N ASP A 558 -33.63 26.44 -6.90
CA ASP A 558 -34.50 27.52 -6.41
C ASP A 558 -35.79 27.71 -7.25
N PHE A 559 -36.89 28.00 -6.55
CA PHE A 559 -38.20 28.21 -7.17
C PHE A 559 -38.95 29.30 -6.44
N LYS A 560 -39.93 29.89 -7.12
CA LYS A 560 -40.71 31.01 -6.60
C LYS A 560 -42.18 30.76 -6.80
N ILE A 561 -42.92 30.69 -5.69
CA ILE A 561 -44.38 30.65 -5.66
C ILE A 561 -44.87 32.10 -5.88
N THR A 562 -45.92 32.29 -6.66
CA THR A 562 -46.52 33.60 -6.94
C THR A 562 -48.03 33.47 -7.00
N ASP A 563 -48.69 34.09 -6.05
CA ASP A 563 -50.14 34.30 -6.02
C ASP A 563 -50.45 35.49 -6.96
N ALA A 564 -51.40 35.33 -7.90
CA ALA A 564 -51.73 36.39 -8.85
C ALA A 564 -52.81 37.37 -8.32
N GLY A 565 -53.43 37.05 -7.19
CA GLY A 565 -54.42 37.85 -6.47
C GLY A 565 -55.66 38.20 -7.29
N THR A 566 -56.36 37.20 -7.83
CA THR A 566 -57.51 37.45 -8.71
C THR A 566 -58.84 37.06 -8.07
N SER A 567 -59.73 38.06 -7.96
CA SER A 567 -61.16 37.89 -7.66
C SER A 567 -61.55 37.48 -6.22
N ASP A 568 -60.72 36.74 -5.49
CA ASP A 568 -61.06 36.22 -4.15
C ASP A 568 -60.47 37.05 -2.98
N GLY A 569 -59.23 37.55 -3.11
CA GLY A 569 -58.52 38.23 -2.02
C GLY A 569 -57.76 37.28 -1.09
N VAL A 570 -57.59 36.01 -1.47
CA VAL A 570 -57.13 34.91 -0.62
C VAL A 570 -55.62 34.66 -0.79
N ALA A 571 -54.98 34.05 0.22
CA ALA A 571 -53.57 33.66 0.16
C ALA A 571 -53.39 32.23 -0.37
N THR A 572 -52.31 31.99 -1.11
CA THR A 572 -51.87 30.63 -1.47
C THR A 572 -51.13 30.00 -0.29
N THR A 573 -51.85 29.16 0.46
CA THR A 573 -51.28 28.36 1.56
C THR A 573 -50.89 26.96 1.08
N VAL A 574 -49.78 26.41 1.58
CA VAL A 574 -49.27 25.08 1.21
C VAL A 574 -48.93 24.28 2.45
N SER A 575 -49.53 23.09 2.57
CA SER A 575 -49.37 22.16 3.71
C SER A 575 -48.40 21.00 3.44
N SER A 576 -48.17 20.67 2.16
CA SER A 576 -47.19 19.65 1.73
C SER A 576 -46.65 19.94 0.33
N LEU A 577 -45.38 19.62 0.11
CA LEU A 577 -44.68 19.68 -1.18
C LEU A 577 -44.02 18.33 -1.47
N THR A 578 -44.26 17.76 -2.65
CA THR A 578 -43.45 16.66 -3.19
C THR A 578 -42.54 17.19 -4.29
N VAL A 579 -41.25 16.85 -4.26
CA VAL A 579 -40.28 17.19 -5.32
C VAL A 579 -39.91 15.92 -6.05
N ASP A 580 -40.06 15.91 -7.37
CA ASP A 580 -39.70 14.76 -8.21
C ASP A 580 -38.19 14.74 -8.45
N VAL A 581 -37.59 13.56 -8.33
CA VAL A 581 -36.14 13.34 -8.43
C VAL A 581 -35.80 12.45 -9.61
N SER A 582 -34.69 12.76 -10.29
CA SER A 582 -34.15 11.93 -11.37
C SER A 582 -32.64 12.19 -11.56
N GLY A 583 -32.06 11.74 -12.68
CA GLY A 583 -30.66 11.99 -13.03
C GLY A 583 -29.89 10.69 -13.26
N THR A 584 -28.63 10.65 -12.81
CA THR A 584 -27.76 9.46 -12.86
C THR A 584 -27.37 8.92 -11.50
N SER A 585 -27.66 9.65 -10.42
CA SER A 585 -27.60 9.12 -9.06
C SER A 585 -28.50 7.89 -8.89
N THR A 586 -28.14 7.05 -7.93
CA THR A 586 -28.90 5.88 -7.50
C THR A 586 -29.68 6.14 -6.22
N ASP A 587 -30.71 5.35 -5.98
CA ASP A 587 -31.59 5.46 -4.81
C ASP A 587 -30.81 5.25 -3.49
N ALA A 588 -29.73 4.45 -3.54
CA ALA A 588 -28.80 4.28 -2.44
C ALA A 588 -28.03 5.58 -2.13
N GLU A 589 -27.48 6.23 -3.16
CA GLU A 589 -26.80 7.53 -3.00
C GLU A 589 -27.77 8.63 -2.52
N ARG A 590 -29.03 8.61 -3.00
CA ARG A 590 -30.09 9.53 -2.53
C ARG A 590 -30.54 9.25 -1.09
N GLY A 591 -30.55 7.98 -0.65
CA GLY A 591 -30.81 7.62 0.74
C GLY A 591 -29.74 8.08 1.73
N LEU A 592 -28.50 8.29 1.25
CA LEU A 592 -27.40 8.90 2.01
C LEU A 592 -27.47 10.44 2.04
N MET A 593 -28.52 11.06 1.48
CA MET A 593 -28.71 12.51 1.48
C MET A 593 -29.87 12.93 2.39
N THR A 594 -29.71 14.07 3.06
CA THR A 594 -30.81 14.81 3.69
C THR A 594 -31.09 16.05 2.87
N PHE A 595 -32.35 16.24 2.49
CA PHE A 595 -32.84 17.39 1.74
C PHE A 595 -33.56 18.37 2.68
N LEU A 596 -33.37 19.66 2.45
CA LEU A 596 -33.96 20.75 3.24
C LEU A 596 -34.75 21.69 2.34
N LEU A 597 -35.85 22.23 2.86
CA LEU A 597 -36.59 23.34 2.26
C LEU A 597 -36.42 24.59 3.13
N ASN A 598 -35.96 25.68 2.50
CA ASN A 598 -35.72 26.98 3.12
C ASN A 598 -36.41 28.11 2.33
N GLY A 599 -37.01 29.08 3.02
CA GLY A 599 -37.74 30.21 2.44
C GLY A 599 -38.31 31.14 3.53
N PRO A 600 -39.27 32.03 3.23
CA PRO A 600 -39.90 32.90 4.22
C PRO A 600 -40.58 32.15 5.36
N ASP A 601 -41.41 31.16 5.03
CA ASP A 601 -42.22 30.39 5.99
C ASP A 601 -41.68 28.97 6.25
N ALA A 602 -40.46 28.68 5.78
CA ALA A 602 -39.81 27.37 5.94
C ALA A 602 -38.34 27.56 6.35
N THR A 603 -37.92 26.95 7.45
CA THR A 603 -36.52 26.97 7.91
C THR A 603 -36.05 25.55 8.19
N ASP A 604 -35.05 25.09 7.43
CA ASP A 604 -34.46 23.74 7.49
C ASP A 604 -35.49 22.59 7.56
N VAL A 605 -36.62 22.72 6.86
CA VAL A 605 -37.67 21.69 6.87
C VAL A 605 -37.15 20.45 6.16
N VAL A 606 -37.03 19.34 6.88
CA VAL A 606 -36.43 18.11 6.37
C VAL A 606 -37.40 17.36 5.45
N GLY A 607 -36.95 17.06 4.24
CA GLY A 607 -37.68 16.25 3.26
C GLY A 607 -37.37 14.76 3.39
N THR A 608 -38.39 13.91 3.29
CA THR A 608 -38.25 12.44 3.28
C THR A 608 -38.21 11.93 1.85
N TYR A 609 -37.10 11.32 1.43
CA TYR A 609 -36.98 10.66 0.12
C TYR A 609 -37.60 9.25 0.15
N ASP A 610 -38.41 8.94 -0.86
CA ASP A 610 -38.96 7.60 -1.11
C ASP A 610 -38.45 7.03 -2.44
N SER A 611 -37.73 5.91 -2.38
CA SER A 611 -37.21 5.19 -3.54
C SER A 611 -38.26 4.36 -4.30
N ALA A 612 -39.48 4.19 -3.76
CA ALA A 612 -40.56 3.54 -4.49
C ALA A 612 -41.28 4.48 -5.47
N THR A 613 -41.19 5.80 -5.26
CA THR A 613 -41.85 6.83 -6.09
C THR A 613 -40.90 7.88 -6.67
N ASP A 614 -39.62 7.88 -6.27
CA ASP A 614 -38.60 8.87 -6.62
C ASP A 614 -38.98 10.33 -6.27
N LYS A 615 -39.69 10.48 -5.14
CA LYS A 615 -40.11 11.78 -4.59
C LYS A 615 -39.42 12.10 -3.27
N ILE A 616 -39.15 13.38 -3.04
CA ILE A 616 -38.84 13.95 -1.71
C ILE A 616 -40.09 14.64 -1.21
N THR A 617 -40.63 14.22 -0.06
CA THR A 617 -41.84 14.79 0.53
C THR A 617 -41.49 15.67 1.74
N PHE A 618 -41.92 16.93 1.68
CA PHE A 618 -41.92 17.89 2.79
C PHE A 618 -43.38 18.06 3.24
N SER A 619 -43.67 17.86 4.52
CA SER A 619 -45.04 17.87 5.08
C SER A 619 -45.10 18.62 6.40
N GLY A 620 -46.29 19.10 6.77
CA GLY A 620 -46.45 20.00 7.93
C GLY A 620 -45.94 21.41 7.62
N LEU A 621 -46.04 21.83 6.35
CA LEU A 621 -45.68 23.17 5.92
C LEU A 621 -46.75 24.18 6.36
N SER A 622 -46.31 25.39 6.68
CA SER A 622 -47.15 26.55 7.03
C SER A 622 -46.92 27.72 6.07
N ILE A 623 -46.59 27.42 4.81
CA ILE A 623 -46.33 28.41 3.76
C ILE A 623 -47.63 29.16 3.45
N SER A 624 -47.57 30.50 3.37
CA SER A 624 -48.74 31.38 3.23
C SER A 624 -48.44 32.60 2.35
N VAL A 625 -48.27 32.36 1.04
CA VAL A 625 -48.03 33.44 0.06
C VAL A 625 -49.27 34.32 -0.05
N ALA A 626 -49.23 35.52 0.53
CA ALA A 626 -50.34 36.45 0.58
C ALA A 626 -50.89 36.81 -0.82
N ASN A 627 -52.17 37.17 -0.91
CA ASN A 627 -52.85 37.62 -2.15
C ASN A 627 -52.01 38.64 -2.95
N ALA A 628 -51.77 38.37 -4.23
CA ALA A 628 -50.89 39.15 -5.13
C ALA A 628 -49.41 39.24 -4.68
N GLY A 629 -48.98 38.34 -3.79
CA GLY A 629 -47.63 38.19 -3.25
C GLY A 629 -46.79 37.16 -4.00
N ASN A 630 -45.51 37.08 -3.64
CA ASN A 630 -44.58 36.09 -4.20
C ASN A 630 -43.37 35.87 -3.31
N GLU A 631 -42.91 34.62 -3.26
CA GLU A 631 -41.90 34.15 -2.32
C GLU A 631 -40.98 33.13 -2.97
N THR A 632 -39.67 33.27 -2.74
CA THR A 632 -38.65 32.34 -3.24
C THR A 632 -38.29 31.33 -2.17
N TYR A 633 -38.36 30.06 -2.53
CA TYR A 633 -37.95 28.90 -1.75
C TYR A 633 -36.73 28.25 -2.41
N THR A 634 -35.88 27.63 -1.60
CA THR A 634 -34.66 26.94 -2.04
C THR A 634 -34.63 25.54 -1.44
N LEU A 635 -34.31 24.56 -2.28
CA LEU A 635 -33.98 23.21 -1.88
C LEU A 635 -32.47 23.09 -1.75
N SER A 636 -31.99 22.61 -0.61
CA SER A 636 -30.58 22.26 -0.39
C SER A 636 -30.43 20.83 0.09
N ALA A 637 -29.21 20.29 0.04
CA ALA A 637 -28.92 18.96 0.57
C ALA A 637 -27.49 18.81 1.11
N TYR A 638 -27.31 17.81 1.97
CA TYR A 638 -26.03 17.33 2.48
C TYR A 638 -26.05 15.80 2.65
N PHE A 639 -24.88 15.16 2.71
CA PHE A 639 -24.77 13.73 2.98
C PHE A 639 -24.91 13.44 4.48
N ASN A 640 -25.84 12.57 4.85
CA ASN A 640 -26.14 12.21 6.24
C ASN A 640 -25.18 11.16 6.84
N ASP A 641 -24.44 10.43 5.99
CA ASP A 641 -23.39 9.49 6.40
C ASP A 641 -21.99 9.96 5.96
N SER A 642 -21.07 9.99 6.93
CA SER A 642 -19.64 10.33 6.75
C SER A 642 -18.71 9.13 7.04
N THR A 643 -19.28 7.94 7.22
CA THR A 643 -18.61 6.74 7.78
C THR A 643 -18.70 5.50 6.88
N SER A 644 -19.73 5.37 6.05
CA SER A 644 -19.77 4.36 4.97
C SER A 644 -18.63 4.57 3.96
N THR A 645 -18.33 3.54 3.18
CA THR A 645 -17.12 3.48 2.33
C THR A 645 -17.40 2.83 0.99
N ASN A 646 -16.96 3.44 -0.11
CA ASN A 646 -17.20 2.97 -1.49
C ASN A 646 -18.71 2.90 -1.81
N ASP A 647 -19.43 3.89 -1.29
CA ASP A 647 -20.89 4.03 -1.24
C ASP A 647 -21.45 5.03 -2.25
N ILE A 648 -20.60 5.93 -2.76
CA ILE A 648 -20.99 7.06 -3.63
C ILE A 648 -20.09 7.14 -4.87
N THR A 649 -20.73 7.36 -6.03
CA THR A 649 -20.09 7.48 -7.34
C THR A 649 -19.87 8.93 -7.72
N ASP A 650 -18.66 9.26 -8.17
CA ASP A 650 -18.30 10.58 -8.66
C ASP A 650 -19.02 10.96 -9.96
N GLY A 651 -19.40 12.22 -10.11
CA GLY A 651 -20.07 12.75 -11.29
C GLY A 651 -21.52 12.28 -11.51
N HIS A 652 -22.10 11.48 -10.60
CA HIS A 652 -23.53 11.18 -10.59
C HIS A 652 -24.35 12.44 -10.31
N ALA A 653 -25.48 12.62 -11.01
CA ALA A 653 -26.29 13.82 -10.94
C ALA A 653 -27.63 13.59 -10.20
N VAL A 654 -28.01 14.57 -9.38
CA VAL A 654 -29.33 14.69 -8.74
C VAL A 654 -30.11 15.81 -9.44
N ILE A 655 -31.03 15.42 -10.33
CA ILE A 655 -31.99 16.33 -10.96
C ILE A 655 -33.19 16.46 -10.02
N LEU A 656 -33.57 17.69 -9.67
CA LEU A 656 -34.78 18.01 -8.93
C LEU A 656 -35.78 18.71 -9.84
N SER A 657 -37.07 18.43 -9.64
CA SER A 657 -38.18 18.94 -10.44
C SER A 657 -39.37 19.32 -9.56
N VAL A 658 -39.92 20.52 -9.81
CA VAL A 658 -41.09 21.07 -9.13
C VAL A 658 -42.05 21.71 -10.15
N ASP A 659 -43.20 21.09 -10.39
CA ASP A 659 -44.35 21.72 -11.07
C ASP A 659 -45.27 22.46 -10.08
N GLY A 660 -46.28 23.16 -10.58
CA GLY A 660 -47.27 23.79 -9.71
C GLY A 660 -48.47 22.89 -9.39
N ASP A 661 -48.90 22.05 -10.32
CA ASP A 661 -50.22 21.40 -10.32
C ASP A 661 -50.25 19.92 -9.95
N THR A 662 -49.10 19.28 -9.70
CA THR A 662 -49.02 17.90 -9.15
C THR A 662 -48.15 17.80 -7.89
N ASN A 663 -47.25 18.76 -7.67
CA ASN A 663 -46.30 18.74 -6.56
C ASN A 663 -46.77 19.41 -5.27
N PHE A 664 -47.76 20.32 -5.31
CA PHE A 664 -48.23 21.08 -4.15
C PHE A 664 -49.56 20.59 -3.60
N THR A 665 -49.68 20.52 -2.27
CA THR A 665 -50.96 20.38 -1.56
C THR A 665 -51.30 21.71 -0.90
N THR A 666 -52.36 22.38 -1.37
CA THR A 666 -52.81 23.67 -0.84
C THR A 666 -53.81 23.51 0.31
N GLY A 667 -53.94 24.52 1.16
CA GLY A 667 -54.87 24.52 2.30
C GLY A 667 -56.36 24.56 1.92
N SER A 668 -57.23 24.20 2.87
CA SER A 668 -58.67 24.38 2.77
C SER A 668 -59.03 25.87 2.72
N GLY A 669 -59.76 26.30 1.68
CA GLY A 669 -60.08 27.72 1.47
C GLY A 669 -58.91 28.57 0.97
N SER A 670 -57.84 27.94 0.48
CA SER A 670 -56.67 28.59 -0.16
C SER A 670 -56.89 28.90 -1.63
N SER A 671 -56.23 29.94 -2.16
CA SER A 671 -55.95 30.06 -3.59
C SER A 671 -55.22 28.79 -4.06
N THR A 672 -55.54 28.30 -5.25
CA THR A 672 -55.03 27.01 -5.77
C THR A 672 -54.09 27.18 -6.95
N MET A 673 -53.28 26.16 -7.21
CA MET A 673 -52.24 26.22 -8.24
C MET A 673 -52.82 26.11 -9.65
N GLN A 674 -52.33 26.94 -10.57
CA GLN A 674 -52.78 26.94 -11.96
C GLN A 674 -52.46 25.60 -12.64
N ALA A 675 -53.42 24.98 -13.31
CA ALA A 675 -53.21 23.72 -14.02
C ALA A 675 -52.25 23.84 -15.22
N SER A 676 -51.61 22.72 -15.55
CA SER A 676 -50.68 22.52 -16.68
C SER A 676 -49.49 23.48 -16.67
N GLN A 677 -48.80 23.59 -15.52
CA GLN A 677 -47.57 24.34 -15.42
C GLN A 677 -46.38 23.57 -16.00
N SER A 678 -45.30 24.30 -16.29
CA SER A 678 -44.05 23.71 -16.74
C SER A 678 -43.14 23.54 -15.54
N ALA A 679 -42.65 22.32 -15.31
CA ALA A 679 -41.80 22.03 -14.17
C ALA A 679 -40.53 22.90 -14.15
N VAL A 680 -40.25 23.45 -12.97
CA VAL A 680 -39.00 24.14 -12.62
C VAL A 680 -37.99 23.08 -12.23
N THR A 681 -36.80 23.11 -12.84
CA THR A 681 -35.80 22.04 -12.73
C THR A 681 -34.39 22.63 -12.68
N ASN A 682 -33.48 21.98 -11.96
CA ASN A 682 -32.06 22.40 -11.86
C ASN A 682 -31.22 22.02 -13.09
N GLY A 683 -31.81 22.13 -14.28
CA GLY A 683 -31.17 21.89 -15.57
C GLY A 683 -30.72 20.45 -15.78
N SER A 684 -29.41 20.21 -15.71
CA SER A 684 -28.81 18.87 -15.85
C SER A 684 -28.64 18.13 -14.52
N GLY A 685 -29.09 18.72 -13.41
CA GLY A 685 -28.92 18.16 -12.08
C GLY A 685 -27.60 18.56 -11.43
N ALA A 686 -27.61 18.60 -10.10
CA ALA A 686 -26.42 18.87 -9.31
C ALA A 686 -25.51 17.64 -9.32
N ALA A 687 -24.26 17.79 -9.74
CA ALA A 687 -23.30 16.69 -9.78
C ALA A 687 -22.69 16.44 -8.40
N ILE A 688 -22.58 15.17 -8.01
CA ILE A 688 -21.83 14.74 -6.82
C ILE A 688 -20.34 14.85 -7.14
N ASP A 689 -19.60 15.54 -6.28
CA ASP A 689 -18.16 15.83 -6.43
C ASP A 689 -17.36 15.05 -5.36
N VAL A 690 -16.60 14.04 -5.79
CA VAL A 690 -15.78 13.18 -4.91
C VAL A 690 -14.33 13.65 -4.95
N ALA A 691 -13.99 14.66 -4.15
CA ALA A 691 -12.62 15.17 -4.09
C ALA A 691 -11.65 14.22 -3.37
N ALA A 692 -10.58 13.79 -4.04
CA ALA A 692 -9.56 12.93 -3.44
C ALA A 692 -8.82 13.58 -2.26
N THR A 693 -8.54 12.78 -1.23
CA THR A 693 -7.74 13.17 -0.04
C THR A 693 -6.61 12.18 0.29
N LYS A 694 -6.72 10.94 -0.21
CA LYS A 694 -5.75 9.86 0.01
C LYS A 694 -5.60 9.00 -1.25
N LEU A 695 -4.47 8.32 -1.37
CA LEU A 695 -4.28 7.19 -2.26
C LEU A 695 -4.62 5.89 -1.52
N VAL A 696 -5.05 4.86 -2.25
CA VAL A 696 -5.19 3.48 -1.76
C VAL A 696 -4.74 2.48 -2.83
N PHE A 697 -4.13 1.36 -2.43
CA PHE A 697 -3.90 0.23 -3.34
C PHE A 697 -5.20 -0.58 -3.47
N SER A 698 -5.88 -0.49 -4.61
CA SER A 698 -6.99 -1.40 -4.94
C SER A 698 -6.49 -2.75 -5.42
N GLN A 699 -5.27 -2.79 -5.96
CA GLN A 699 -4.51 -4.01 -6.18
C GLN A 699 -3.07 -3.81 -5.70
N ALA A 700 -2.69 -4.48 -4.61
CA ALA A 700 -1.33 -4.47 -4.10
C ALA A 700 -0.44 -5.45 -4.90
N PRO A 701 0.87 -5.15 -5.07
CA PRO A 701 1.81 -6.11 -5.64
C PRO A 701 1.87 -7.35 -4.72
N SER A 702 1.84 -8.55 -5.30
CA SER A 702 1.68 -9.79 -4.54
C SER A 702 2.17 -11.03 -5.30
N GLY A 703 2.43 -12.10 -4.54
CA GLY A 703 3.07 -13.34 -4.99
C GLY A 703 4.52 -13.44 -4.52
N THR A 704 5.18 -14.56 -4.82
CA THR A 704 6.64 -14.68 -4.67
C THR A 704 7.31 -13.74 -5.68
N ILE A 705 8.06 -12.76 -5.19
CA ILE A 705 8.81 -11.82 -6.06
C ILE A 705 10.22 -12.36 -6.22
N THR A 706 10.56 -12.82 -7.43
CA THR A 706 11.96 -13.08 -7.79
C THR A 706 12.64 -11.78 -8.25
N SER A 707 13.85 -11.51 -7.77
CA SER A 707 14.65 -10.34 -8.17
C SER A 707 14.80 -10.25 -9.70
N GLY A 708 14.62 -9.05 -10.24
CA GLY A 708 14.66 -8.76 -11.67
C GLY A 708 13.40 -9.18 -12.46
N VAL A 709 12.46 -9.90 -11.84
CA VAL A 709 11.21 -10.36 -12.48
C VAL A 709 10.06 -9.40 -12.16
N ALA A 710 9.16 -9.20 -13.13
CA ALA A 710 7.96 -8.40 -12.93
C ALA A 710 7.01 -9.06 -11.92
N PHE A 711 6.37 -8.25 -11.07
CA PHE A 711 5.40 -8.74 -10.10
C PHE A 711 4.26 -9.46 -10.81
N GLY A 712 3.96 -10.70 -10.40
CA GLY A 712 2.89 -11.51 -11.00
C GLY A 712 1.52 -10.85 -10.88
N THR A 713 1.30 -10.13 -9.77
CA THR A 713 0.24 -9.13 -9.62
C THR A 713 0.85 -7.73 -9.74
N GLN A 714 0.43 -6.95 -10.74
CA GLN A 714 0.87 -5.56 -10.90
C GLN A 714 0.07 -4.61 -10.00
N PRO A 715 0.68 -3.49 -9.52
CA PRO A 715 -0.01 -2.56 -8.63
C PRO A 715 -1.07 -1.72 -9.36
N ILE A 716 -2.20 -1.50 -8.69
CA ILE A 716 -3.22 -0.51 -9.08
C ILE A 716 -3.51 0.37 -7.87
N VAL A 717 -3.38 1.68 -8.07
CA VAL A 717 -3.60 2.70 -7.04
C VAL A 717 -4.79 3.57 -7.44
N GLN A 718 -5.65 3.91 -6.49
CA GLN A 718 -6.80 4.80 -6.68
C GLN A 718 -6.63 6.07 -5.84
N ALA A 719 -6.99 7.22 -6.41
CA ALA A 719 -7.21 8.47 -5.69
C ALA A 719 -8.66 8.49 -5.16
N VAL A 720 -8.83 8.70 -3.86
CA VAL A 720 -10.11 8.51 -3.18
C VAL A 720 -10.38 9.56 -2.09
N ASP A 721 -11.65 9.82 -1.79
CA ASP A 721 -12.09 10.70 -0.71
C ASP A 721 -11.75 10.12 0.70
N ALA A 722 -12.17 10.81 1.76
CA ALA A 722 -11.93 10.34 3.13
C ALA A 722 -12.58 8.96 3.41
N ARG A 723 -13.73 8.67 2.78
CA ARG A 723 -14.50 7.41 2.90
C ARG A 723 -13.93 6.28 2.06
N GLY A 724 -13.30 6.57 0.92
CA GLY A 724 -12.78 5.59 -0.04
C GLY A 724 -13.40 5.67 -1.43
N ASN A 725 -14.38 6.56 -1.64
CA ASN A 725 -15.01 6.79 -2.94
C ASN A 725 -13.99 7.32 -3.95
N VAL A 726 -14.02 6.82 -5.18
CA VAL A 726 -13.01 7.13 -6.21
C VAL A 726 -13.33 8.48 -6.87
N ASP A 727 -12.35 9.39 -6.82
CA ASP A 727 -12.36 10.66 -7.55
C ASP A 727 -12.10 10.37 -9.04
N THR A 728 -13.13 10.40 -9.88
CA THR A 728 -13.00 10.12 -11.31
C THR A 728 -12.57 11.34 -12.12
N GLY A 729 -12.69 12.55 -11.55
CA GLY A 729 -12.01 13.75 -12.05
C GLY A 729 -10.49 13.69 -11.95
N TYR A 730 -9.95 12.88 -11.02
CA TYR A 730 -8.53 12.84 -10.73
C TYR A 730 -7.67 12.28 -11.87
N THR A 731 -6.70 13.09 -12.29
CA THR A 731 -5.80 12.86 -13.43
C THR A 731 -4.33 13.13 -13.10
N GLY A 732 -3.98 13.15 -11.80
CA GLY A 732 -2.60 13.36 -11.34
C GLY A 732 -1.66 12.18 -11.63
N THR A 733 -0.35 12.45 -11.67
CA THR A 733 0.68 11.40 -11.72
C THR A 733 0.90 10.82 -10.32
N VAL A 734 0.64 9.52 -10.15
CA VAL A 734 1.04 8.77 -8.96
C VAL A 734 2.44 8.22 -9.19
N THR A 735 3.34 8.46 -8.24
CA THR A 735 4.70 7.90 -8.22
C THR A 735 4.75 6.75 -7.23
N LEU A 736 5.09 5.55 -7.70
CA LEU A 736 5.57 4.47 -6.84
C LEU A 736 7.03 4.72 -6.50
N THR A 737 7.41 4.56 -5.24
CA THR A 737 8.78 4.70 -4.73
C THR A 737 9.16 3.43 -3.99
N ASN A 738 10.38 2.94 -4.20
CA ASN A 738 10.98 1.89 -3.36
C ASN A 738 11.56 2.52 -2.09
N ASP A 739 11.17 2.01 -0.92
CA ASP A 739 11.68 2.45 0.39
C ASP A 739 12.83 1.57 0.94
N SER A 740 13.17 0.48 0.24
CA SER A 740 14.21 -0.52 0.59
C SER A 740 15.53 -0.32 -0.19
N SER A 741 16.49 -1.24 -0.02
CA SER A 741 17.88 -1.04 -0.49
C SER A 741 18.14 -1.23 -1.99
N GLY A 742 17.22 -1.89 -2.70
CA GLY A 742 17.29 -2.16 -4.13
C GLY A 742 16.71 -1.07 -5.02
N ALA A 743 16.08 -1.46 -6.12
CA ALA A 743 15.51 -0.55 -7.11
C ALA A 743 14.25 -1.13 -7.78
N LEU A 744 13.41 -0.24 -8.33
CA LEU A 744 12.39 -0.60 -9.31
C LEU A 744 13.00 -0.61 -10.72
N ASN A 745 12.32 -1.26 -11.67
CA ASN A 745 12.48 -1.11 -13.12
C ASN A 745 13.87 -0.66 -13.64
N ASP A 746 14.81 -1.62 -13.71
CA ASP A 746 16.13 -1.46 -14.34
C ASP A 746 17.07 -0.44 -13.66
N GLY A 747 16.81 -0.11 -12.39
CA GLY A 747 17.70 0.68 -11.54
C GLY A 747 17.14 2.05 -11.11
N ASP A 748 15.85 2.31 -11.32
CA ASP A 748 15.17 3.52 -10.87
C ASP A 748 14.73 3.39 -9.40
N SER A 749 14.73 4.48 -8.65
CA SER A 749 14.09 4.54 -7.32
C SER A 749 12.56 4.55 -7.41
N THR A 750 12.02 4.86 -8.59
CA THR A 750 10.65 5.35 -8.80
C THR A 750 10.01 4.81 -10.08
N VAL A 751 8.68 4.73 -10.11
CA VAL A 751 7.89 4.47 -11.33
C VAL A 751 6.64 5.35 -11.33
N ASP A 752 6.47 6.18 -12.36
CA ASP A 752 5.32 7.08 -12.52
C ASP A 752 4.19 6.46 -13.35
N LYS A 753 2.94 6.75 -12.98
CA LYS A 753 1.75 6.54 -13.83
C LYS A 753 0.73 7.66 -13.64
N VAL A 754 0.27 8.23 -14.75
CA VAL A 754 -0.87 9.17 -14.78
C VAL A 754 -2.16 8.42 -14.49
N ALA A 755 -2.94 8.89 -13.53
CA ALA A 755 -4.26 8.36 -13.22
C ALA A 755 -5.26 8.67 -14.34
N ILE A 756 -6.16 7.71 -14.61
CA ILE A 756 -7.29 7.86 -15.54
C ILE A 756 -8.54 7.44 -14.77
N SER A 757 -9.53 8.34 -14.68
CA SER A 757 -10.73 8.13 -13.86
C SER A 757 -10.41 7.74 -12.42
N GLY A 758 -9.46 8.46 -11.80
CA GLY A 758 -8.98 8.16 -10.44
C GLY A 758 -7.98 7.01 -10.32
N VAL A 759 -7.79 6.21 -11.37
CA VAL A 759 -7.02 4.96 -11.30
C VAL A 759 -5.65 5.08 -11.98
N ALA A 760 -4.58 4.94 -11.19
CA ALA A 760 -3.23 4.72 -11.68
C ALA A 760 -2.94 3.20 -11.73
N ASP A 761 -3.27 2.58 -12.87
CA ASP A 761 -2.96 1.17 -13.17
C ASP A 761 -1.52 1.02 -13.67
N PHE A 762 -0.66 0.27 -12.96
CA PHE A 762 0.72 0.05 -13.37
C PHE A 762 0.93 -1.23 -14.21
N THR A 763 -0.12 -1.93 -14.62
CA THR A 763 -0.01 -3.16 -15.44
C THR A 763 0.77 -2.94 -16.72
N SER A 764 0.61 -1.77 -17.37
CA SER A 764 1.39 -1.38 -18.55
C SER A 764 2.87 -1.07 -18.27
N SER A 765 3.22 -0.81 -17.02
CA SER A 765 4.54 -0.36 -16.57
C SER A 765 5.46 -1.52 -16.18
N ASN A 766 4.93 -2.76 -16.13
CA ASN A 766 5.68 -4.01 -15.90
C ASN A 766 6.65 -3.89 -14.71
N VAL A 767 6.11 -3.44 -13.57
CA VAL A 767 6.87 -3.13 -12.37
C VAL A 767 7.54 -4.40 -11.85
N LYS A 768 8.86 -4.31 -11.67
CA LYS A 768 9.75 -5.33 -11.08
C LYS A 768 10.58 -4.72 -9.96
N TYR A 769 10.96 -5.54 -8.98
CA TYR A 769 11.99 -5.20 -8.00
C TYR A 769 13.31 -5.83 -8.41
N LEU A 770 14.39 -5.08 -8.29
CA LEU A 770 15.77 -5.58 -8.34
C LEU A 770 16.35 -5.41 -6.94
N ALA A 771 16.51 -6.54 -6.24
CA ALA A 771 17.05 -6.54 -4.89
C ALA A 771 18.57 -6.26 -4.92
N ALA A 772 19.08 -5.52 -3.92
CA ALA A 772 20.52 -5.35 -3.74
C ALA A 772 21.16 -6.53 -2.98
N PHE A 773 20.34 -7.30 -2.24
CA PHE A 773 20.70 -8.47 -1.44
C PHE A 773 19.54 -9.46 -1.47
N ASP A 774 19.83 -10.76 -1.34
CA ASP A 774 18.82 -11.83 -1.33
C ASP A 774 17.80 -11.75 -0.19
N VAL A 775 18.15 -11.09 0.92
CA VAL A 775 17.28 -10.97 2.10
C VAL A 775 16.95 -9.51 2.38
N ASP A 776 16.41 -8.79 1.38
CA ASP A 776 15.83 -7.44 1.52
C ASP A 776 14.42 -7.52 2.16
N ALA A 777 14.39 -8.11 3.36
CA ALA A 777 13.16 -8.39 4.08
C ALA A 777 12.44 -7.09 4.50
N ASN A 778 11.11 -7.11 4.45
CA ASN A 778 10.24 -5.93 4.61
C ASN A 778 10.32 -4.90 3.46
N PHE A 779 10.61 -5.32 2.21
CA PHE A 779 10.44 -4.45 1.05
C PHE A 779 8.97 -3.98 0.94
N ILE A 780 8.81 -2.65 0.84
CA ILE A 780 7.53 -1.98 0.61
C ILE A 780 7.66 -0.96 -0.53
N ILE A 781 6.52 -0.67 -1.16
CA ILE A 781 6.38 0.38 -2.16
C ILE A 781 5.43 1.45 -1.62
N THR A 782 5.88 2.70 -1.55
CA THR A 782 5.03 3.85 -1.28
C THR A 782 4.48 4.43 -2.58
N ALA A 783 3.16 4.50 -2.72
CA ALA A 783 2.47 5.28 -3.74
C ALA A 783 2.19 6.69 -3.20
N ALA A 784 2.73 7.71 -3.87
CA ALA A 784 2.64 9.11 -3.44
C ALA A 784 2.33 10.07 -4.59
N VAL A 785 1.72 11.21 -4.24
CA VAL A 785 1.53 12.38 -5.10
C VAL A 785 1.35 13.63 -4.23
N SER A 786 1.71 14.81 -4.73
CA SER A 786 1.60 16.06 -3.97
C SER A 786 0.14 16.40 -3.65
N GLY A 787 -0.18 16.52 -2.36
CA GLY A 787 -1.49 16.99 -1.86
C GLY A 787 -2.42 15.88 -1.37
N LEU A 788 -2.14 14.61 -1.68
CA LEU A 788 -2.88 13.46 -1.15
C LEU A 788 -2.06 12.73 -0.08
N THR A 789 -2.75 12.05 0.84
CA THR A 789 -2.11 11.09 1.76
C THR A 789 -1.61 9.88 0.96
N SER A 790 -0.34 9.49 1.14
CA SER A 790 0.27 8.36 0.45
C SER A 790 -0.22 7.00 0.94
N ALA A 791 -0.17 5.98 0.08
CA ALA A 791 -0.42 4.58 0.43
C ALA A 791 0.88 3.78 0.45
N THR A 792 1.01 2.81 1.37
CA THR A 792 2.09 1.81 1.37
C THR A 792 1.54 0.45 0.95
N SER A 793 2.34 -0.36 0.26
CA SER A 793 2.04 -1.78 0.09
C SER A 793 2.09 -2.52 1.44
N GLY A 794 1.65 -3.79 1.45
CA GLY A 794 2.10 -4.71 2.49
C GLY A 794 3.61 -4.97 2.39
N SER A 795 4.18 -5.49 3.48
CA SER A 795 5.54 -6.07 3.50
C SER A 795 5.63 -7.24 2.52
N ILE A 796 6.68 -7.26 1.69
CA ILE A 796 6.98 -8.37 0.79
C ILE A 796 8.46 -8.72 0.95
N ASP A 797 8.77 -10.01 0.91
CA ASP A 797 10.14 -10.51 0.98
C ASP A 797 10.53 -11.05 -0.42
N PRO A 798 11.41 -10.34 -1.16
CA PRO A 798 11.87 -10.76 -2.48
C PRO A 798 13.02 -11.78 -2.39
N ASP A 799 13.14 -12.61 -3.42
CA ASP A 799 13.99 -13.81 -3.49
C ASP A 799 14.99 -13.69 -4.67
N VAL A 800 16.30 -13.85 -4.45
CA VAL A 800 17.32 -13.77 -5.50
C VAL A 800 17.70 -15.18 -5.95
N VAL A 801 17.08 -15.64 -7.04
CA VAL A 801 17.35 -16.97 -7.61
C VAL A 801 18.63 -16.97 -8.45
N ALA A 802 19.59 -17.82 -8.10
CA ALA A 802 20.82 -18.00 -8.86
C ALA A 802 20.56 -18.48 -10.30
N THR A 803 21.39 -17.98 -11.23
CA THR A 803 21.39 -18.39 -12.65
C THR A 803 22.79 -18.78 -13.17
N GLN A 804 23.84 -18.39 -12.44
CA GLN A 804 25.23 -18.61 -12.80
C GLN A 804 26.09 -18.94 -11.59
N LEU A 805 27.23 -19.57 -11.84
CA LEU A 805 28.33 -19.71 -10.89
C LEU A 805 29.44 -18.72 -11.23
N VAL A 806 30.09 -18.14 -10.22
CA VAL A 806 31.18 -17.16 -10.40
C VAL A 806 32.36 -17.45 -9.47
N PHE A 807 33.58 -17.57 -10.03
CA PHE A 807 34.82 -17.64 -9.25
C PHE A 807 35.21 -16.24 -8.74
N THR A 808 34.79 -15.91 -7.51
CA THR A 808 35.13 -14.64 -6.84
C THR A 808 36.52 -14.66 -6.19
N THR A 809 37.10 -15.85 -5.97
CA THR A 809 38.55 -16.02 -5.74
C THR A 809 39.09 -17.08 -6.69
N GLN A 810 40.22 -16.77 -7.35
CA GLN A 810 40.89 -17.64 -8.32
C GLN A 810 41.95 -18.51 -7.64
N PRO A 811 42.19 -19.74 -8.15
CA PRO A 811 43.19 -20.65 -7.58
C PRO A 811 44.62 -20.17 -7.84
N ALA A 812 45.49 -20.23 -6.83
CA ALA A 812 46.94 -20.05 -6.98
C ALA A 812 47.72 -21.12 -6.17
N PRO A 813 48.85 -21.65 -6.67
CA PRO A 813 49.58 -21.22 -7.87
C PRO A 813 48.91 -21.66 -9.19
N THR A 814 49.13 -20.89 -10.25
CA THR A 814 48.70 -21.22 -11.63
C THR A 814 49.75 -21.99 -12.42
N SER A 815 50.82 -22.45 -11.76
CA SER A 815 51.82 -23.37 -12.29
C SER A 815 51.95 -24.55 -11.33
N ILE A 816 51.82 -25.78 -11.84
CA ILE A 816 51.93 -27.02 -11.07
C ILE A 816 52.88 -28.00 -11.80
N GLN A 817 53.36 -29.03 -11.09
CA GLN A 817 54.30 -30.00 -11.63
C GLN A 817 53.62 -31.34 -11.93
N SER A 818 53.84 -31.85 -13.15
CA SER A 818 53.27 -33.10 -13.65
C SER A 818 53.67 -34.29 -12.77
N GLY A 819 52.66 -35.01 -12.26
CA GLY A 819 52.82 -36.16 -11.37
C GLY A 819 53.00 -35.80 -9.89
N SER A 820 53.10 -34.52 -9.52
CA SER A 820 53.28 -34.06 -8.14
C SER A 820 52.00 -33.46 -7.56
N SER A 821 51.73 -33.70 -6.28
CA SER A 821 50.58 -33.09 -5.59
C SER A 821 50.93 -31.67 -5.15
N THR A 822 50.18 -30.70 -5.64
CA THR A 822 50.36 -29.28 -5.35
C THR A 822 49.21 -28.76 -4.50
N SER A 823 49.51 -28.18 -3.34
CA SER A 823 48.54 -27.49 -2.48
C SER A 823 48.40 -26.02 -2.90
N PHE A 824 47.17 -25.52 -2.91
CA PHE A 824 46.86 -24.15 -3.32
C PHE A 824 46.97 -23.16 -2.15
N THR A 825 47.71 -22.08 -2.36
CA THR A 825 47.93 -21.00 -1.39
C THR A 825 46.84 -19.94 -1.45
N ALA A 826 46.20 -19.76 -2.61
CA ALA A 826 44.89 -19.15 -2.73
C ALA A 826 43.90 -20.23 -3.18
N VAL A 827 42.96 -20.57 -2.31
CA VAL A 827 41.89 -21.53 -2.63
C VAL A 827 40.77 -20.84 -3.40
N PRO A 828 40.11 -21.51 -4.36
CA PRO A 828 39.02 -20.91 -5.09
C PRO A 828 37.79 -20.70 -4.18
N VAL A 829 37.07 -19.62 -4.47
CA VAL A 829 35.76 -19.32 -3.90
C VAL A 829 34.79 -19.15 -5.05
N VAL A 830 33.76 -19.99 -5.09
CA VAL A 830 32.70 -19.98 -6.09
C VAL A 830 31.41 -19.51 -5.42
N LYS A 831 30.65 -18.64 -6.08
CA LYS A 831 29.32 -18.23 -5.63
C LYS A 831 28.24 -18.64 -6.60
N ALA A 832 27.06 -18.96 -6.09
CA ALA A 832 25.82 -18.95 -6.85
C ALA A 832 25.28 -17.51 -6.89
N GLU A 833 25.14 -16.96 -8.10
CA GLU A 833 24.74 -15.57 -8.32
C GLU A 833 23.61 -15.50 -9.36
N ASP A 834 22.75 -14.48 -9.24
CA ASP A 834 21.78 -14.12 -10.28
C ASP A 834 22.48 -13.49 -11.50
N ALA A 835 21.69 -13.11 -12.51
CA ALA A 835 22.22 -12.48 -13.73
C ALA A 835 22.79 -11.05 -13.52
N ASN A 836 22.59 -10.48 -12.33
CA ASN A 836 23.02 -9.14 -11.93
C ASN A 836 24.17 -9.19 -10.89
N ASN A 837 24.73 -10.38 -10.63
CA ASN A 837 25.81 -10.67 -9.69
C ASN A 837 25.43 -10.48 -8.20
N VAL A 838 24.15 -10.62 -7.86
CA VAL A 838 23.68 -10.71 -6.47
C VAL A 838 23.74 -12.18 -6.04
N VAL A 839 24.23 -12.44 -4.83
CA VAL A 839 24.42 -13.80 -4.31
C VAL A 839 23.09 -14.34 -3.79
N ASP A 840 22.67 -15.49 -4.30
CA ASP A 840 21.53 -16.29 -3.80
C ASP A 840 21.97 -16.97 -2.50
N THR A 841 21.51 -16.48 -1.34
CA THR A 841 21.87 -17.02 -0.03
C THR A 841 20.98 -18.20 0.38
N GLY A 842 19.77 -18.30 -0.20
CA GLY A 842 18.93 -19.50 -0.17
C GLY A 842 19.54 -20.71 -0.91
N TYR A 843 20.57 -20.51 -1.74
CA TYR A 843 21.13 -21.53 -2.59
C TYR A 843 21.78 -22.67 -1.80
N THR A 844 21.12 -23.83 -1.81
CA THR A 844 21.48 -25.00 -1.00
C THR A 844 21.95 -26.20 -1.82
N THR A 845 21.87 -26.13 -3.16
CA THR A 845 22.23 -27.24 -4.08
C THR A 845 23.75 -27.41 -4.17
N ASN A 846 24.24 -28.65 -4.22
CA ASN A 846 25.67 -28.94 -4.16
C ASN A 846 26.48 -28.28 -5.30
N ILE A 847 27.53 -27.54 -4.97
CA ILE A 847 28.50 -27.04 -5.95
C ILE A 847 29.63 -28.08 -6.08
N VAL A 848 29.80 -28.59 -7.30
CA VAL A 848 30.82 -29.59 -7.66
C VAL A 848 31.97 -28.90 -8.40
N LEU A 849 33.18 -29.01 -7.86
CA LEU A 849 34.41 -28.55 -8.50
C LEU A 849 35.14 -29.72 -9.13
N SER A 850 35.60 -29.57 -10.36
CA SER A 850 36.29 -30.59 -11.15
C SER A 850 37.51 -30.00 -11.89
N VAL A 851 38.35 -30.84 -12.47
CA VAL A 851 39.44 -30.40 -13.38
C VAL A 851 38.99 -30.56 -14.83
N SER A 852 39.09 -29.46 -15.59
CA SER A 852 38.72 -29.36 -16.99
C SER A 852 39.86 -28.82 -17.84
N LYS A 853 39.64 -28.78 -19.15
CA LYS A 853 40.34 -27.89 -20.08
C LYS A 853 39.91 -26.43 -19.84
N THR A 854 40.62 -25.48 -20.43
CA THR A 854 40.31 -24.05 -20.34
C THR A 854 38.99 -23.64 -21.02
N ASP A 855 38.38 -24.49 -21.85
CA ASP A 855 37.04 -24.30 -22.42
C ASP A 855 35.90 -24.88 -21.56
N GLY A 856 36.22 -25.47 -20.40
CA GLY A 856 35.27 -26.15 -19.51
C GLY A 856 35.03 -27.63 -19.85
N ASN A 857 35.51 -28.14 -20.98
CA ASN A 857 35.33 -29.56 -21.32
C ASN A 857 36.20 -30.47 -20.43
N ALA A 858 35.70 -31.66 -20.11
CA ALA A 858 36.44 -32.64 -19.32
C ALA A 858 37.77 -33.07 -20.00
N ILE A 859 38.81 -33.28 -19.18
CA ILE A 859 40.11 -33.80 -19.61
C ILE A 859 39.94 -35.19 -20.24
N THR A 860 40.57 -35.44 -21.39
CA THR A 860 40.66 -36.78 -21.99
C THR A 860 42.03 -37.40 -21.73
N ALA A 861 42.13 -38.73 -21.85
CA ALA A 861 43.40 -39.45 -21.67
C ALA A 861 44.51 -39.11 -22.71
N SER A 862 44.22 -38.26 -23.70
CA SER A 862 45.23 -37.70 -24.61
C SER A 862 45.88 -36.43 -24.07
N GLU A 863 45.35 -35.85 -23.00
CA GLU A 863 45.66 -34.50 -22.46
C GLU A 863 46.11 -34.60 -20.99
N GLY A 864 46.47 -35.81 -20.53
CA GLY A 864 46.86 -36.13 -19.17
C GLY A 864 45.84 -36.94 -18.37
N THR A 865 45.97 -36.90 -17.04
CA THR A 865 45.14 -37.63 -16.08
C THR A 865 45.13 -36.89 -14.74
N VAL A 866 43.94 -36.65 -14.20
CA VAL A 866 43.77 -36.18 -12.82
C VAL A 866 44.01 -37.36 -11.88
N ASN A 867 45.04 -37.30 -11.05
CA ASN A 867 45.40 -38.38 -10.13
C ASN A 867 44.69 -38.24 -8.77
N SER A 868 44.54 -36.99 -8.30
CA SER A 868 43.75 -36.65 -7.12
C SER A 868 43.35 -35.18 -7.16
N LEU A 869 42.10 -34.89 -6.80
CA LEU A 869 41.59 -33.55 -6.49
C LEU A 869 40.99 -33.64 -5.09
N ALA A 870 41.43 -32.81 -4.14
CA ALA A 870 41.01 -32.96 -2.73
C ALA A 870 41.04 -31.64 -1.94
N VAL A 871 40.23 -31.56 -0.88
CA VAL A 871 40.16 -30.47 0.11
C VAL A 871 40.35 -31.02 1.52
N THR A 872 40.69 -30.17 2.50
CA THR A 872 40.92 -30.61 3.89
C THR A 872 39.63 -30.94 4.65
N SER A 873 38.48 -30.47 4.18
CA SER A 873 37.17 -30.67 4.79
C SER A 873 36.04 -30.32 3.82
N GLY A 874 34.82 -30.79 4.11
CA GLY A 874 33.60 -30.38 3.41
C GLY A 874 33.16 -31.26 2.24
N ASP A 875 34.09 -31.98 1.58
CA ASP A 875 33.76 -32.89 0.49
C ASP A 875 32.78 -34.01 0.92
N GLN A 876 31.84 -34.33 0.03
CA GLN A 876 30.78 -35.32 0.22
C GLN A 876 30.89 -36.52 -0.73
N ASP A 877 31.67 -36.46 -1.82
CA ASP A 877 31.82 -37.61 -2.74
C ASP A 877 32.92 -38.61 -2.31
N GLY A 878 33.74 -38.23 -1.33
CA GLY A 878 34.68 -39.12 -0.65
C GLY A 878 36.08 -39.12 -1.28
N GLY A 879 36.47 -38.02 -1.91
CA GLY A 879 37.74 -37.85 -2.59
C GLY A 879 37.84 -38.62 -3.90
N THR A 880 36.82 -38.53 -4.76
CA THR A 880 36.96 -39.05 -6.13
C THR A 880 38.09 -38.29 -6.85
N ALA A 881 38.91 -39.00 -7.64
CA ALA A 881 40.11 -38.42 -8.25
C ALA A 881 39.85 -37.26 -9.24
N THR A 882 38.58 -36.99 -9.56
CA THR A 882 38.13 -36.08 -10.61
C THR A 882 37.20 -34.95 -10.12
N GLY A 883 36.77 -34.98 -8.85
CA GLY A 883 35.74 -34.07 -8.34
C GLY A 883 35.87 -33.79 -6.84
N ILE A 884 35.28 -32.68 -6.41
CA ILE A 884 34.98 -32.33 -5.01
C ILE A 884 33.53 -31.85 -4.98
N THR A 885 32.71 -32.42 -4.11
CA THR A 885 31.29 -32.07 -3.96
C THR A 885 31.05 -31.41 -2.61
N LEU A 886 30.83 -30.09 -2.58
CA LEU A 886 30.41 -29.38 -1.36
C LEU A 886 28.88 -29.31 -1.26
N SER A 887 28.33 -29.54 -0.07
CA SER A 887 26.88 -29.49 0.20
C SER A 887 26.55 -28.60 1.41
N SER A 888 25.31 -28.11 1.46
CA SER A 888 24.82 -27.22 2.52
C SER A 888 24.69 -27.92 3.88
N ALA A 889 24.78 -29.25 3.90
CA ALA A 889 24.86 -30.07 5.10
C ALA A 889 26.30 -30.28 5.63
N SER A 890 27.33 -29.73 4.96
CA SER A 890 28.73 -29.95 5.35
C SER A 890 29.08 -29.22 6.66
N THR A 891 29.39 -30.00 7.70
CA THR A 891 29.69 -29.50 9.05
C THR A 891 31.09 -28.86 9.12
N GLY A 892 31.20 -27.60 8.69
CA GLY A 892 32.47 -26.86 8.81
C GLY A 892 32.61 -25.61 7.95
N ALA A 893 31.56 -24.78 7.80
CA ALA A 893 31.63 -23.42 7.25
C ALA A 893 32.32 -23.24 5.87
N THR A 894 32.37 -24.29 5.05
CA THR A 894 32.96 -24.26 3.70
C THR A 894 31.96 -24.04 2.58
N TYR A 895 30.67 -24.29 2.83
CA TYR A 895 29.59 -23.90 1.94
C TYR A 895 28.35 -23.46 2.74
N ALA A 896 28.01 -22.18 2.63
CA ALA A 896 26.87 -21.52 3.25
C ALA A 896 26.53 -20.27 2.42
N ASP A 897 25.29 -19.79 2.53
CA ASP A 897 24.83 -18.52 1.95
C ASP A 897 25.20 -18.35 0.46
N GLY A 898 25.06 -19.43 -0.33
CA GLY A 898 25.43 -19.49 -1.76
C GLY A 898 26.92 -19.52 -2.09
N VAL A 899 27.82 -19.49 -1.09
CA VAL A 899 29.28 -19.35 -1.28
C VAL A 899 30.03 -20.63 -0.92
N ALA A 900 30.66 -21.27 -1.92
CA ALA A 900 31.53 -22.44 -1.78
C ALA A 900 33.00 -22.05 -1.73
N THR A 901 33.68 -22.38 -0.62
CA THR A 901 35.11 -22.14 -0.38
C THR A 901 35.85 -23.47 -0.25
N PHE A 902 36.75 -23.75 -1.19
CA PHE A 902 37.43 -25.05 -1.30
C PHE A 902 38.70 -25.10 -0.43
N THR A 903 38.51 -24.97 0.88
CA THR A 903 39.58 -24.87 1.88
C THR A 903 40.56 -26.05 1.81
N GLY A 904 41.86 -25.74 1.76
CA GLY A 904 42.92 -26.74 1.69
C GLY A 904 42.98 -27.50 0.36
N LEU A 905 42.51 -26.91 -0.75
CA LEU A 905 42.57 -27.51 -2.08
C LEU A 905 43.99 -28.01 -2.44
N SER A 906 44.05 -29.23 -2.96
CA SER A 906 45.24 -29.85 -3.55
C SER A 906 44.89 -30.61 -4.82
N LEU A 907 45.83 -30.62 -5.78
CA LEU A 907 45.71 -31.26 -7.08
C LEU A 907 46.99 -32.02 -7.42
N GLN A 908 46.85 -33.27 -7.82
CA GLN A 908 47.89 -34.03 -8.52
C GLN A 908 47.39 -34.33 -9.94
N PHE A 909 48.14 -33.89 -10.94
CA PHE A 909 47.80 -34.06 -12.35
C PHE A 909 49.04 -34.57 -13.11
N THR A 910 48.89 -35.59 -13.95
CA THR A 910 49.96 -36.13 -14.78
C THR A 910 49.69 -35.81 -16.24
N ASN A 911 50.57 -35.05 -16.88
CA ASN A 911 50.47 -34.70 -18.30
C ASN A 911 50.70 -35.91 -19.21
N THR A 912 50.14 -35.88 -20.42
CA THR A 912 50.56 -36.76 -21.53
C THR A 912 51.76 -36.17 -22.29
N ASP A 913 51.75 -34.86 -22.54
CA ASP A 913 52.85 -34.10 -23.17
C ASP A 913 53.70 -33.30 -22.15
N ALA A 914 54.74 -32.60 -22.63
CA ALA A 914 55.67 -31.85 -21.76
C ALA A 914 54.99 -30.75 -20.91
N SER A 915 53.89 -30.15 -21.41
CA SER A 915 53.07 -29.21 -20.63
C SER A 915 51.62 -29.22 -21.10
N GLU A 916 50.70 -29.06 -20.15
CA GLU A 916 49.25 -29.06 -20.36
C GLU A 916 48.61 -27.81 -19.75
N SER A 917 47.49 -27.36 -20.33
CA SER A 917 46.72 -26.19 -19.89
C SER A 917 45.33 -26.59 -19.41
N ILE A 918 45.17 -26.67 -18.08
CA ILE A 918 43.96 -27.09 -17.40
C ILE A 918 43.29 -25.91 -16.68
N ALA A 919 42.09 -26.12 -16.15
CA ALA A 919 41.38 -25.19 -15.29
C ALA A 919 40.55 -25.96 -14.25
N LEU A 920 40.04 -25.26 -13.26
CA LEU A 920 39.02 -25.78 -12.34
C LEU A 920 37.64 -25.37 -12.87
N HIS A 921 36.72 -26.32 -12.97
CA HIS A 921 35.37 -26.10 -13.49
C HIS A 921 34.34 -26.39 -12.41
N ALA A 922 33.52 -25.38 -12.09
CA ALA A 922 32.50 -25.43 -11.07
C ALA A 922 31.11 -25.55 -11.71
N THR A 923 30.35 -26.54 -11.25
CA THR A 923 29.02 -26.89 -11.78
C THR A 923 28.02 -27.07 -10.62
N SER A 924 26.75 -26.73 -10.82
CA SER A 924 25.70 -27.00 -9.85
C SER A 924 24.32 -26.99 -10.52
N GLY A 925 23.57 -28.09 -10.37
CA GLY A 925 22.22 -28.24 -10.92
C GLY A 925 22.11 -27.83 -12.39
N SER A 926 21.35 -26.77 -12.64
CA SER A 926 21.14 -26.15 -13.95
C SER A 926 21.75 -24.74 -14.09
N LEU A 927 22.61 -24.32 -13.16
CA LEU A 927 23.29 -23.02 -13.24
C LEU A 927 24.30 -22.99 -14.39
N THR A 928 24.53 -21.78 -14.93
CA THR A 928 25.63 -21.54 -15.87
C THR A 928 26.96 -21.83 -15.17
N ALA A 929 27.68 -22.84 -15.66
CA ALA A 929 28.93 -23.31 -15.04
C ALA A 929 30.08 -22.30 -15.17
N ALA A 930 30.98 -22.30 -14.19
CA ALA A 930 32.14 -21.41 -14.14
C ALA A 930 33.44 -22.16 -14.45
N THR A 931 34.41 -21.47 -15.06
CA THR A 931 35.77 -21.99 -15.27
C THR A 931 36.78 -21.00 -14.68
N SER A 932 37.80 -21.50 -13.98
CA SER A 932 38.84 -20.67 -13.37
C SER A 932 39.81 -20.08 -14.40
N SER A 933 40.70 -19.20 -13.95
CA SER A 933 41.94 -18.91 -14.67
C SER A 933 42.73 -20.21 -14.94
N THR A 934 43.42 -20.25 -16.09
CA THR A 934 44.26 -21.37 -16.50
C THR A 934 45.32 -21.71 -15.46
N ILE A 935 45.49 -23.01 -15.22
CA ILE A 935 46.59 -23.62 -14.48
C ILE A 935 47.44 -24.37 -15.51
N THR A 936 48.73 -24.05 -15.58
CA THR A 936 49.69 -24.77 -16.44
C THR A 936 50.33 -25.88 -15.63
N SER A 937 50.32 -27.11 -16.14
CA SER A 937 51.09 -28.22 -15.58
C SER A 937 52.30 -28.50 -16.47
N SER A 938 53.51 -28.68 -15.91
CA SER A 938 54.72 -29.00 -16.68
C SER A 938 55.49 -30.22 -16.14
N THR A 939 56.14 -30.99 -17.01
CA THR A 939 57.09 -32.02 -16.61
C THR A 939 58.39 -31.39 -16.10
N ASN A 940 58.90 -31.84 -14.95
CA ASN A 940 60.11 -31.27 -14.36
C ASN A 940 61.33 -31.32 -15.30
N GLN A 941 61.95 -30.17 -15.52
CA GLN A 941 63.16 -29.98 -16.31
C GLN A 941 64.40 -30.01 -15.42
N SER A 942 65.58 -30.28 -15.98
CA SER A 942 66.81 -30.31 -15.20
C SER A 942 67.39 -28.91 -14.94
N PRO A 943 67.90 -28.61 -13.73
CA PRO A 943 68.53 -27.33 -13.40
C PRO A 943 69.79 -27.07 -14.23
N ASN A 944 70.18 -25.80 -14.37
CA ASN A 944 71.41 -25.42 -15.07
C ASN A 944 72.56 -25.06 -14.09
N ALA A 945 73.65 -25.83 -14.15
CA ALA A 945 74.85 -25.66 -13.33
C ALA A 945 75.87 -24.63 -13.87
N GLY A 946 75.79 -24.25 -15.15
CA GLY A 946 76.61 -23.16 -15.68
C GLY A 946 78.05 -23.52 -16.09
N GLY A 947 78.35 -24.80 -16.30
CA GLY A 947 79.60 -25.25 -16.92
C GLY A 947 80.81 -25.28 -15.99
N ALA A 948 82.01 -25.23 -16.59
CA ALA A 948 83.26 -25.45 -15.85
C ALA A 948 83.68 -24.26 -14.98
N VAL A 949 84.22 -24.54 -13.80
CA VAL A 949 84.62 -23.55 -12.79
C VAL A 949 85.99 -23.90 -12.19
N THR A 950 86.72 -22.90 -11.70
CA THR A 950 87.91 -23.09 -10.86
C THR A 950 87.54 -22.77 -9.42
N VAL A 951 87.90 -23.64 -8.47
CA VAL A 951 87.55 -23.42 -7.06
C VAL A 951 88.33 -22.25 -6.45
N THR A 952 87.77 -21.66 -5.39
CA THR A 952 88.37 -20.55 -4.66
C THR A 952 88.73 -20.96 -3.23
N ALA A 953 89.46 -20.13 -2.49
CA ALA A 953 89.81 -20.40 -1.10
C ALA A 953 88.61 -20.13 -0.18
N ALA A 954 88.18 -21.12 0.60
CA ALA A 954 86.98 -21.03 1.45
C ALA A 954 86.94 -19.80 2.35
N ALA A 955 88.09 -19.37 2.90
CA ALA A 955 88.18 -18.22 3.79
C ALA A 955 88.23 -16.84 3.11
N THR A 956 88.43 -16.75 1.78
CA THR A 956 88.65 -15.44 1.10
C THR A 956 87.97 -15.25 -0.26
N GLY A 957 87.49 -16.31 -0.91
CA GLY A 957 86.91 -16.24 -2.26
C GLY A 957 87.92 -15.97 -3.39
N ASN A 958 89.21 -15.83 -3.09
CA ASN A 958 90.27 -15.68 -4.08
C ASN A 958 90.62 -17.03 -4.75
N ALA A 959 91.27 -17.01 -5.91
CA ALA A 959 91.81 -18.22 -6.52
C ALA A 959 92.76 -18.95 -5.56
N VAL A 960 92.63 -20.27 -5.45
CA VAL A 960 93.41 -21.11 -4.53
C VAL A 960 94.31 -22.07 -5.30
N SER A 961 95.50 -22.33 -4.74
CA SER A 961 96.32 -23.49 -5.07
C SER A 961 96.58 -24.26 -3.79
N ILE A 962 96.47 -25.59 -3.86
CA ILE A 962 96.78 -26.48 -2.75
C ILE A 962 98.22 -26.98 -2.95
N GLN A 963 98.98 -27.14 -1.86
CA GLN A 963 100.29 -27.78 -1.92
C GLN A 963 100.12 -29.29 -2.12
N GLU A 964 100.96 -29.93 -2.93
CA GLU A 964 100.72 -31.34 -3.31
C GLU A 964 100.74 -32.31 -2.12
N ASP A 965 101.59 -32.06 -1.11
CA ASP A 965 101.62 -32.82 0.14
C ASP A 965 100.88 -32.12 1.29
N ALA A 966 99.84 -31.32 0.96
CA ALA A 966 98.94 -30.74 1.95
C ALA A 966 98.27 -31.84 2.80
N THR A 967 98.57 -31.85 4.09
CA THR A 967 98.10 -32.90 5.01
C THR A 967 96.57 -32.92 5.15
N PRO A 968 95.95 -34.10 5.41
CA PRO A 968 94.51 -34.21 5.59
C PRO A 968 93.99 -33.31 6.71
N GLY A 969 93.12 -32.35 6.35
CA GLY A 969 92.53 -31.39 7.27
C GLY A 969 91.05 -31.65 7.57
N THR A 970 90.54 -31.01 8.62
CA THR A 970 89.09 -30.94 8.93
C THR A 970 88.47 -29.59 8.56
N THR A 971 89.27 -28.54 8.37
CA THR A 971 88.83 -27.20 7.94
C THR A 971 88.82 -27.12 6.43
N ALA A 972 87.73 -26.60 5.84
CA ALA A 972 87.63 -26.40 4.40
C ALA A 972 88.76 -25.51 3.85
N ASN A 973 89.40 -25.98 2.78
CA ASN A 973 90.48 -25.27 2.07
C ASN A 973 90.05 -24.79 0.67
N ILE A 974 88.98 -25.35 0.10
CA ILE A 974 88.40 -24.94 -1.17
C ILE A 974 86.91 -24.62 -1.04
N ARG A 975 86.41 -23.76 -1.94
CA ARG A 975 85.00 -23.41 -2.11
C ARG A 975 84.57 -23.68 -3.55
N LEU A 976 83.48 -24.41 -3.70
CA LEU A 976 82.74 -24.52 -4.95
C LEU A 976 81.63 -23.47 -4.95
N THR A 977 81.62 -22.64 -6.00
CA THR A 977 80.53 -21.71 -6.31
C THR A 977 80.03 -22.01 -7.72
N PRO A 978 78.91 -22.72 -7.89
CA PRO A 978 78.36 -23.05 -9.22
C PRO A 978 78.04 -21.77 -10.02
N PRO A 979 78.50 -21.63 -11.28
CA PRO A 979 78.33 -20.40 -12.07
C PRO A 979 76.89 -20.00 -12.37
N THR A 980 75.97 -20.96 -12.49
CA THR A 980 74.51 -20.69 -12.51
C THR A 980 73.78 -21.60 -11.54
N GLN A 981 72.68 -21.09 -11.00
CA GLN A 981 71.87 -21.73 -9.96
C GLN A 981 70.39 -21.44 -10.28
N THR A 982 70.03 -21.69 -11.53
CA THR A 982 68.75 -21.32 -12.14
C THR A 982 68.06 -22.56 -12.67
N ASP A 983 66.78 -22.69 -12.34
CA ASP A 983 65.92 -23.72 -12.92
C ASP A 983 65.15 -23.18 -14.13
N PRO A 984 64.84 -24.00 -15.16
CA PRO A 984 63.85 -23.67 -16.16
C PRO A 984 62.42 -23.56 -15.62
N ASP A 985 62.07 -24.30 -14.55
CA ASP A 985 60.71 -24.39 -14.04
C ASP A 985 60.39 -23.33 -12.97
N ALA A 986 59.19 -22.75 -13.08
CA ALA A 986 58.80 -21.54 -12.34
C ALA A 986 58.36 -21.84 -10.90
N GLY A 987 59.34 -21.88 -10.00
CA GLY A 987 59.11 -22.07 -8.55
C GLY A 987 60.13 -23.02 -7.90
N ASP A 988 60.83 -23.82 -8.71
CA ASP A 988 61.82 -24.77 -8.24
C ASP A 988 63.12 -24.06 -7.78
N THR A 989 63.80 -24.66 -6.80
CA THR A 989 64.88 -24.02 -6.04
C THR A 989 66.16 -24.85 -6.04
N VAL A 990 67.15 -24.39 -6.82
CA VAL A 990 68.39 -25.11 -7.06
C VAL A 990 69.40 -24.92 -5.92
N THR A 991 69.13 -25.53 -4.77
CA THR A 991 69.82 -25.25 -3.50
C THR A 991 70.90 -26.26 -3.11
N GLN A 992 71.12 -27.31 -3.91
CA GLN A 992 72.04 -28.40 -3.57
C GLN A 992 72.98 -28.76 -4.73
N VAL A 993 74.14 -29.32 -4.38
CA VAL A 993 75.06 -29.98 -5.33
C VAL A 993 75.34 -31.42 -4.93
N ARG A 994 75.64 -32.26 -5.93
CA ARG A 994 76.09 -33.64 -5.75
C ARG A 994 77.42 -33.84 -6.48
N ILE A 995 78.41 -34.41 -5.82
CA ILE A 995 79.70 -34.72 -6.46
C ILE A 995 79.61 -36.05 -7.21
N ILE A 996 79.88 -36.02 -8.51
CA ILE A 996 79.77 -37.18 -9.41
C ILE A 996 81.09 -37.97 -9.48
N SER A 997 82.23 -37.29 -9.45
CA SER A 997 83.56 -37.92 -9.50
C SER A 997 84.63 -36.98 -8.95
N VAL A 998 85.78 -37.51 -8.54
CA VAL A 998 86.98 -36.76 -8.14
C VAL A 998 88.22 -37.44 -8.71
N THR A 999 89.24 -36.64 -9.05
CA THR A 999 90.54 -37.10 -9.57
C THR A 999 91.68 -36.45 -8.80
N GLY A 1000 92.82 -37.13 -8.67
CA GLY A 1000 94.03 -36.54 -8.10
C GLY A 1000 94.01 -36.25 -6.59
N GLY A 1001 93.02 -36.74 -5.85
CA GLY A 1001 92.88 -36.54 -4.41
C GLY A 1001 91.53 -37.00 -3.88
N THR A 1002 91.24 -36.67 -2.62
CA THR A 1002 89.97 -36.96 -1.93
C THR A 1002 89.24 -35.66 -1.56
N LEU A 1003 87.91 -35.73 -1.54
CA LEU A 1003 87.02 -34.65 -1.08
C LEU A 1003 86.31 -35.07 0.20
N THR A 1004 86.39 -34.23 1.23
CA THR A 1004 85.61 -34.36 2.47
C THR A 1004 84.84 -33.07 2.74
N GLN A 1005 83.76 -33.18 3.52
CA GLN A 1005 83.05 -32.01 4.05
C GLN A 1005 83.89 -31.31 5.11
N SER A 1006 83.63 -30.03 5.38
CA SER A 1006 84.12 -29.37 6.59
C SER A 1006 83.71 -30.21 7.82
N GLY A 1007 84.68 -30.61 8.64
CA GLY A 1007 84.54 -31.64 9.68
C GLY A 1007 85.19 -33.00 9.36
N GLY A 1008 85.61 -33.25 8.11
CA GLY A 1008 86.39 -34.42 7.69
C GLY A 1008 85.61 -35.61 7.14
N THR A 1009 84.28 -35.53 7.05
CA THR A 1009 83.42 -36.63 6.51
C THR A 1009 83.63 -36.82 5.01
N LEU A 1010 84.03 -38.02 4.58
CA LEU A 1010 84.25 -38.35 3.17
C LEU A 1010 82.97 -38.18 2.33
N ILE A 1011 83.08 -37.50 1.19
CA ILE A 1011 81.96 -37.29 0.27
C ILE A 1011 81.84 -38.51 -0.66
N THR A 1012 80.68 -39.17 -0.63
CA THR A 1012 80.39 -40.27 -1.56
C THR A 1012 80.05 -39.73 -2.95
N THR A 1013 80.58 -40.37 -3.99
CA THR A 1013 80.47 -39.90 -5.38
C THR A 1013 79.45 -40.69 -6.20
N GLY A 1014 79.03 -40.10 -7.33
CA GLY A 1014 78.16 -40.71 -8.34
C GLY A 1014 76.72 -40.21 -8.31
N ALA A 1015 75.83 -40.81 -9.12
CA ALA A 1015 74.43 -40.37 -9.25
C ALA A 1015 73.62 -40.46 -7.94
N SER A 1016 74.01 -41.37 -7.02
CA SER A 1016 73.47 -41.47 -5.66
C SER A 1016 74.46 -40.97 -4.60
N GLY A 1017 75.46 -40.18 -5.00
CA GLY A 1017 76.44 -39.55 -4.13
C GLY A 1017 75.82 -38.54 -3.15
N THR A 1018 76.63 -38.09 -2.20
CA THR A 1018 76.21 -37.18 -1.12
C THR A 1018 75.66 -35.87 -1.67
N LEU A 1019 74.46 -35.48 -1.22
CA LEU A 1019 73.89 -34.15 -1.45
C LEU A 1019 74.50 -33.15 -0.45
N LEU A 1020 74.90 -31.98 -0.94
CA LEU A 1020 75.54 -30.93 -0.17
C LEU A 1020 74.79 -29.61 -0.40
N SER A 1021 74.24 -29.02 0.67
CA SER A 1021 73.50 -27.77 0.59
C SER A 1021 74.40 -26.57 0.31
N LEU A 1022 73.98 -25.70 -0.59
CA LEU A 1022 74.67 -24.46 -0.91
C LEU A 1022 74.30 -23.36 0.11
N THR A 1023 75.27 -22.91 0.89
CA THR A 1023 75.12 -21.74 1.77
C THR A 1023 75.51 -20.50 0.98
N SER A 1024 74.57 -19.55 0.80
CA SER A 1024 74.76 -18.36 -0.04
C SER A 1024 75.27 -18.69 -1.45
N GLY A 1025 74.76 -19.77 -2.04
CA GLY A 1025 75.14 -20.24 -3.37
C GLY A 1025 76.54 -20.85 -3.48
N SER A 1026 77.14 -21.29 -2.38
CA SER A 1026 78.46 -21.95 -2.36
C SER A 1026 78.51 -23.12 -1.37
N VAL A 1027 79.45 -24.04 -1.56
CA VAL A 1027 79.78 -25.07 -0.56
C VAL A 1027 81.29 -25.11 -0.30
N ASP A 1028 81.66 -25.18 0.98
CA ASP A 1028 83.03 -25.25 1.46
C ASP A 1028 83.45 -26.70 1.71
N LEU A 1029 84.54 -27.12 1.08
CA LEU A 1029 85.02 -28.51 1.05
C LEU A 1029 86.49 -28.58 1.49
N VAL A 1030 86.92 -29.73 1.99
CA VAL A 1030 88.34 -30.07 2.10
C VAL A 1030 88.74 -30.91 0.90
N PHE A 1031 89.72 -30.44 0.13
CA PHE A 1031 90.43 -31.26 -0.85
C PHE A 1031 91.82 -31.62 -0.33
N THR A 1032 92.14 -32.91 -0.32
CA THR A 1032 93.48 -33.42 -0.02
C THR A 1032 94.02 -34.07 -1.30
N PRO A 1033 95.14 -33.59 -1.89
CA PRO A 1033 95.71 -34.24 -3.07
C PRO A 1033 96.20 -35.67 -2.76
N THR A 1034 96.47 -36.43 -3.82
CA THR A 1034 97.43 -37.54 -3.71
C THR A 1034 98.84 -36.95 -3.58
N ALA A 1035 99.65 -37.49 -2.67
CA ALA A 1035 101.04 -37.06 -2.45
C ALA A 1035 101.87 -37.00 -3.75
N ASN A 1036 102.83 -36.07 -3.81
CA ASN A 1036 103.71 -35.84 -4.96
C ASN A 1036 102.94 -35.69 -6.31
N ARG A 1037 101.86 -34.89 -6.32
CA ARG A 1037 101.01 -34.60 -7.49
C ARG A 1037 101.12 -33.16 -7.99
N GLU A 1038 102.05 -32.92 -8.90
CA GLU A 1038 102.27 -31.63 -9.59
C GLU A 1038 101.19 -31.20 -10.61
N THR A 1039 100.09 -31.96 -10.78
CA THR A 1039 99.08 -31.69 -11.82
C THR A 1039 97.70 -31.36 -11.24
N ASN A 1040 97.05 -30.31 -11.73
CA ASN A 1040 95.71 -29.89 -11.28
C ASN A 1040 94.75 -31.08 -11.14
N ALA A 1041 93.99 -31.09 -10.03
CA ALA A 1041 92.92 -32.05 -9.80
C ALA A 1041 91.60 -31.52 -10.36
N THR A 1042 90.69 -32.41 -10.72
CA THR A 1042 89.32 -32.04 -11.09
C THR A 1042 88.30 -32.94 -10.40
N PHE A 1043 87.13 -32.37 -10.11
CA PHE A 1043 85.96 -33.11 -9.68
C PHE A 1043 84.74 -32.68 -10.48
N SER A 1044 83.86 -33.62 -10.79
CA SER A 1044 82.62 -33.31 -11.49
C SER A 1044 81.47 -33.20 -10.49
N TYR A 1045 80.57 -32.26 -10.73
CA TYR A 1045 79.40 -32.00 -9.89
C TYR A 1045 78.15 -31.75 -10.74
N VAL A 1046 76.99 -32.01 -10.15
CA VAL A 1046 75.68 -31.57 -10.67
C VAL A 1046 75.03 -30.66 -9.65
N MET A 1047 74.24 -29.71 -10.12
CA MET A 1047 73.21 -29.06 -9.32
C MET A 1047 72.01 -29.99 -9.17
N VAL A 1048 71.23 -29.82 -8.11
CA VAL A 1048 69.97 -30.52 -7.89
C VAL A 1048 68.88 -29.51 -7.51
N ASP A 1049 67.71 -29.64 -8.13
CA ASP A 1049 66.52 -28.83 -7.89
C ASP A 1049 65.73 -29.33 -6.65
N SER A 1050 64.54 -28.80 -6.41
CA SER A 1050 63.68 -29.24 -5.30
C SER A 1050 62.89 -30.52 -5.64
N ALA A 1051 62.67 -30.81 -6.93
CA ALA A 1051 62.05 -32.05 -7.41
C ALA A 1051 62.99 -33.28 -7.36
N GLY A 1052 64.31 -33.07 -7.23
CA GLY A 1052 65.35 -34.09 -7.19
C GLY A 1052 66.04 -34.40 -8.52
N ALA A 1053 65.78 -33.66 -9.61
CA ALA A 1053 66.49 -33.86 -10.87
C ALA A 1053 67.90 -33.26 -10.82
N ASN A 1054 68.86 -33.97 -11.44
CA ASN A 1054 70.25 -33.51 -11.51
C ASN A 1054 70.45 -32.70 -12.80
N SER A 1055 71.29 -31.66 -12.74
CA SER A 1055 71.76 -30.93 -13.93
C SER A 1055 72.61 -31.82 -14.85
N THR A 1056 72.96 -31.29 -16.03
CA THR A 1056 74.14 -31.79 -16.75
C THR A 1056 75.40 -31.64 -15.88
N ALA A 1057 76.32 -32.60 -15.97
CA ALA A 1057 77.50 -32.66 -15.13
C ALA A 1057 78.53 -31.59 -15.52
N SER A 1058 78.86 -30.72 -14.58
CA SER A 1058 79.87 -29.67 -14.70
C SER A 1058 81.19 -30.10 -14.05
N THR A 1059 82.28 -29.36 -14.30
CA THR A 1059 83.62 -29.70 -13.81
C THR A 1059 84.19 -28.56 -12.99
N ALA A 1060 84.65 -28.87 -11.78
CA ALA A 1060 85.41 -27.97 -10.93
C ALA A 1060 86.90 -28.35 -10.98
N THR A 1061 87.78 -27.35 -11.13
CA THR A 1061 89.23 -27.53 -11.17
C THR A 1061 89.87 -27.01 -9.88
N VAL A 1062 90.77 -27.80 -9.30
CA VAL A 1062 91.61 -27.46 -8.15
C VAL A 1062 93.06 -27.35 -8.63
N SER A 1063 93.65 -26.16 -8.50
CA SER A 1063 95.07 -25.96 -8.79
C SER A 1063 95.92 -26.62 -7.72
N ILE A 1064 97.01 -27.27 -8.13
CA ILE A 1064 98.00 -27.85 -7.22
C ILE A 1064 99.37 -27.24 -7.55
N THR A 1065 100.16 -27.00 -6.52
CA THR A 1065 101.50 -26.38 -6.57
C THR A 1065 102.51 -27.28 -5.87
N ALA A 1066 103.67 -27.44 -6.49
CA ALA A 1066 104.73 -28.31 -6.00
C ALA A 1066 105.41 -27.80 -4.72
N VAL A 1067 106.05 -28.70 -3.97
CA VAL A 1067 106.75 -28.39 -2.70
C VAL A 1067 108.08 -29.13 -2.61
N ASN A 1068 109.14 -28.41 -2.29
CA ASN A 1068 110.50 -28.96 -2.16
C ASN A 1068 110.57 -30.03 -1.05
N ASP A 1069 111.17 -31.17 -1.37
CA ASP A 1069 111.24 -32.35 -0.52
C ASP A 1069 112.69 -32.65 -0.06
N VAL A 1070 112.88 -33.46 0.99
CA VAL A 1070 114.20 -33.61 1.66
C VAL A 1070 115.12 -34.69 1.04
N PRO A 1071 116.45 -34.47 0.97
CA PRO A 1071 117.41 -35.44 0.43
C PRO A 1071 117.45 -36.80 1.14
N ALA A 1072 117.02 -37.84 0.43
CA ALA A 1072 116.91 -39.20 0.96
C ALA A 1072 118.10 -40.09 0.59
N LEU A 1073 118.53 -40.95 1.53
CA LEU A 1073 119.49 -42.04 1.25
C LEU A 1073 118.81 -43.11 0.39
N THR A 1074 119.16 -43.19 -0.89
CA THR A 1074 118.54 -44.10 -1.87
C THR A 1074 119.26 -45.45 -1.99
N ALA A 1075 120.55 -45.52 -1.64
CA ALA A 1075 121.28 -46.78 -1.58
C ALA A 1075 122.48 -46.75 -0.62
N GLY A 1076 122.92 -47.93 -0.17
CA GLY A 1076 124.13 -48.14 0.62
C GLY A 1076 123.92 -48.22 2.13
N SER A 1077 125.01 -48.14 2.89
CA SER A 1077 125.01 -48.15 4.37
C SER A 1077 126.19 -47.32 4.89
N LEU A 1078 126.00 -46.61 6.00
CA LEU A 1078 127.01 -45.75 6.64
C LEU A 1078 127.77 -46.50 7.77
N SER A 1079 127.88 -47.82 7.65
CA SER A 1079 128.48 -48.67 8.68
C SER A 1079 129.98 -48.84 8.43
N PHE A 1080 130.82 -48.50 9.42
CA PHE A 1080 132.27 -48.66 9.35
C PHE A 1080 132.76 -49.66 10.39
N THR A 1081 133.74 -50.50 10.01
CA THR A 1081 134.28 -51.57 10.86
C THR A 1081 135.34 -51.04 11.82
N ALA A 1082 135.51 -51.68 12.98
CA ALA A 1082 136.62 -51.40 13.89
C ALA A 1082 137.98 -51.54 13.19
N VAL A 1083 138.92 -50.69 13.60
CA VAL A 1083 140.27 -50.56 13.03
C VAL A 1083 141.28 -50.82 14.13
N ASP A 1084 142.25 -51.69 13.88
CA ASP A 1084 143.34 -51.94 14.83
C ASP A 1084 144.28 -50.72 14.92
N GLU A 1085 144.77 -50.42 16.12
CA GLU A 1085 145.75 -49.38 16.37
C GLU A 1085 147.03 -49.62 15.52
N ASP A 1086 147.57 -48.55 14.93
CA ASP A 1086 148.71 -48.57 14.01
C ASP A 1086 148.60 -49.50 12.77
N SER A 1087 147.38 -49.87 12.37
CA SER A 1087 147.16 -50.67 11.15
C SER A 1087 147.35 -49.91 9.83
N ALA A 1088 147.30 -48.56 9.82
CA ALA A 1088 147.16 -47.76 8.60
C ALA A 1088 147.88 -46.39 8.62
N ASN A 1089 148.98 -46.21 9.37
CA ASN A 1089 149.58 -44.87 9.52
C ASN A 1089 150.23 -44.35 8.23
N ALA A 1090 150.84 -45.24 7.44
CA ALA A 1090 151.59 -44.87 6.23
C ALA A 1090 150.71 -44.75 4.97
N THR A 1091 149.69 -45.59 4.84
CA THR A 1091 148.92 -45.79 3.59
C THR A 1091 147.43 -45.76 3.89
N ALA A 1092 146.66 -44.98 3.11
CA ALA A 1092 145.24 -44.80 3.39
C ALA A 1092 144.38 -46.00 2.96
N VAL A 1093 143.51 -46.47 3.84
CA VAL A 1093 142.59 -47.62 3.66
C VAL A 1093 141.16 -47.11 3.49
N SER A 1094 140.33 -47.76 2.66
CA SER A 1094 138.96 -47.26 2.37
C SER A 1094 138.01 -47.37 3.57
N LEU A 1095 137.08 -46.41 3.66
CA LEU A 1095 135.94 -46.43 4.58
C LEU A 1095 134.78 -47.35 4.12
N GLY A 1096 134.82 -47.89 2.90
CA GLY A 1096 133.77 -48.79 2.39
C GLY A 1096 132.47 -48.10 1.95
N LEU A 1097 132.42 -46.77 1.90
CA LEU A 1097 131.24 -45.98 1.54
C LEU A 1097 130.84 -46.08 0.05
N SER A 1098 131.45 -46.97 -0.74
CA SER A 1098 131.35 -47.00 -2.21
C SER A 1098 129.98 -47.35 -2.79
N ALA A 1099 129.00 -47.70 -1.94
CA ALA A 1099 127.60 -47.94 -2.33
C ALA A 1099 126.63 -46.83 -1.88
N VAL A 1100 127.12 -45.84 -1.13
CA VAL A 1100 126.31 -44.76 -0.53
C VAL A 1100 125.84 -43.79 -1.61
N THR A 1101 124.53 -43.72 -1.83
CA THR A 1101 123.90 -42.84 -2.82
C THR A 1101 122.71 -42.13 -2.19
N TYR A 1102 122.56 -40.84 -2.48
CA TYR A 1102 121.40 -40.03 -2.09
C TYR A 1102 120.65 -39.56 -3.35
N GLY A 1103 119.34 -39.33 -3.22
CA GLY A 1103 118.49 -38.65 -4.19
C GLY A 1103 117.95 -37.33 -3.63
N PRO A 1104 117.50 -36.40 -4.49
CA PRO A 1104 117.09 -35.05 -4.08
C PRO A 1104 115.82 -35.01 -3.22
N GLY A 1105 114.78 -35.76 -3.60
CA GLY A 1105 113.52 -35.84 -2.88
C GLY A 1105 112.53 -36.77 -3.60
N GLY A 1106 111.27 -36.75 -3.22
CA GLY A 1106 110.15 -37.36 -3.94
C GLY A 1106 109.40 -36.35 -4.80
N GLY A 1107 109.37 -36.54 -6.11
CA GLY A 1107 108.70 -35.65 -7.06
C GLY A 1107 109.26 -35.81 -8.47
N THR A 1108 108.76 -35.07 -9.44
CA THR A 1108 109.41 -34.90 -10.76
C THR A 1108 110.03 -33.51 -10.93
N ASP A 1109 109.53 -32.50 -10.20
CA ASP A 1109 110.22 -31.23 -9.93
C ASP A 1109 111.58 -31.46 -9.24
N GLU A 1110 111.64 -32.33 -8.24
CA GLU A 1110 112.85 -32.73 -7.51
C GLU A 1110 113.93 -33.36 -8.41
N SER A 1111 113.54 -33.94 -9.55
CA SER A 1111 114.46 -34.70 -10.42
C SER A 1111 115.60 -33.86 -11.02
N GLY A 1112 115.49 -32.52 -10.99
CA GLY A 1112 116.51 -31.59 -11.47
C GLY A 1112 117.54 -31.12 -10.44
N GLN A 1113 117.38 -31.45 -9.14
CA GLN A 1113 118.20 -30.85 -8.07
C GLN A 1113 119.60 -31.47 -7.93
N THR A 1114 120.51 -30.69 -7.37
CA THR A 1114 121.93 -31.03 -7.19
C THR A 1114 122.29 -31.16 -5.71
N LEU A 1115 122.87 -32.29 -5.34
CA LEU A 1115 123.22 -32.60 -3.95
C LEU A 1115 124.64 -32.16 -3.56
N THR A 1116 124.73 -31.47 -2.43
CA THR A 1116 125.98 -31.04 -1.78
C THR A 1116 126.28 -31.91 -0.57
N TYR A 1117 127.50 -32.45 -0.48
CA TYR A 1117 127.93 -33.34 0.60
C TYR A 1117 129.09 -32.71 1.38
N THR A 1118 128.94 -32.48 2.68
CA THR A 1118 129.98 -31.80 3.49
C THR A 1118 130.35 -32.63 4.71
N ILE A 1119 131.64 -32.92 4.89
CA ILE A 1119 132.15 -33.63 6.07
C ILE A 1119 132.07 -32.68 7.27
N THR A 1120 131.45 -33.08 8.38
CA THR A 1120 131.20 -32.19 9.53
C THR A 1120 132.05 -32.52 10.76
N ALA A 1121 132.46 -33.78 10.95
CA ALA A 1121 133.39 -34.17 12.02
C ALA A 1121 134.22 -35.40 11.63
N ILE A 1122 135.48 -35.45 12.10
CA ILE A 1122 136.42 -36.55 11.89
C ILE A 1122 136.97 -36.98 13.27
N PRO A 1123 136.99 -38.28 13.63
CA PRO A 1123 137.54 -38.75 14.90
C PRO A 1123 139.05 -38.51 15.02
N SER A 1124 139.53 -38.04 16.17
CA SER A 1124 140.92 -37.59 16.36
C SER A 1124 142.00 -38.67 16.27
N PHE A 1125 141.63 -39.95 16.31
CA PHE A 1125 142.53 -41.10 16.14
C PHE A 1125 142.70 -41.53 14.67
N ILE A 1126 141.97 -40.90 13.73
CA ILE A 1126 142.21 -41.04 12.28
C ILE A 1126 142.43 -39.68 11.61
N THR A 1127 143.07 -39.72 10.45
CA THR A 1127 143.00 -38.65 9.45
C THR A 1127 142.24 -39.14 8.23
N LEU A 1128 141.42 -38.28 7.64
CA LEU A 1128 140.59 -38.60 6.47
C LEU A 1128 141.31 -38.18 5.18
N TRP A 1129 141.15 -38.95 4.11
CA TRP A 1129 141.85 -38.76 2.84
C TRP A 1129 140.91 -39.05 1.67
N LYS A 1130 141.16 -38.41 0.53
CA LYS A 1130 140.48 -38.74 -0.73
C LYS A 1130 140.91 -40.13 -1.23
N SER A 1131 140.27 -40.60 -2.30
CA SER A 1131 140.53 -41.91 -2.91
C SER A 1131 141.97 -42.09 -3.42
N ASP A 1132 142.73 -41.00 -3.59
CA ASP A 1132 144.17 -41.01 -3.88
C ASP A 1132 145.04 -41.51 -2.70
N GLY A 1133 144.59 -41.33 -1.46
CA GLY A 1133 145.36 -41.57 -0.23
C GLY A 1133 146.44 -40.52 0.07
N THR A 1134 146.49 -39.43 -0.70
CA THR A 1134 147.51 -38.37 -0.67
C THR A 1134 146.95 -36.97 -0.43
N THR A 1135 145.67 -36.73 -0.72
CA THR A 1135 144.98 -35.49 -0.38
C THR A 1135 144.19 -35.69 0.92
N GLN A 1136 144.58 -35.01 2.00
CA GLN A 1136 143.86 -35.05 3.26
C GLN A 1136 142.54 -34.26 3.15
N VAL A 1137 141.50 -34.76 3.81
CA VAL A 1137 140.17 -34.12 3.96
C VAL A 1137 139.98 -33.75 5.43
N ASN A 1138 139.39 -32.59 5.68
CA ASN A 1138 139.22 -31.98 6.99
C ASN A 1138 137.72 -31.86 7.33
N ALA A 1139 137.43 -31.54 8.58
CA ALA A 1139 136.06 -31.18 8.96
C ALA A 1139 135.70 -29.81 8.34
N ASN A 1140 134.47 -29.72 7.82
CA ASN A 1140 133.90 -28.68 6.97
C ASN A 1140 134.37 -28.64 5.51
N ASP A 1141 135.15 -29.63 5.04
CA ASP A 1141 135.42 -29.78 3.61
C ASP A 1141 134.20 -30.37 2.89
N THR A 1142 133.74 -29.69 1.84
CA THR A 1142 132.76 -30.23 0.89
C THR A 1142 133.43 -31.23 -0.06
N VAL A 1143 132.76 -32.34 -0.31
CA VAL A 1143 133.19 -33.43 -1.20
C VAL A 1143 132.11 -33.70 -2.24
N THR A 1144 132.49 -34.17 -3.43
CA THR A 1144 131.51 -34.73 -4.37
C THR A 1144 131.03 -36.10 -3.88
N ALA A 1145 129.87 -36.57 -4.36
CA ALA A 1145 129.34 -37.91 -4.03
C ALA A 1145 130.37 -39.04 -4.29
N SER A 1146 131.09 -38.95 -5.40
CA SER A 1146 132.15 -39.91 -5.79
C SER A 1146 133.37 -39.83 -4.86
N GLU A 1147 133.73 -38.63 -4.38
CA GLU A 1147 134.79 -38.48 -3.39
C GLU A 1147 134.37 -39.04 -2.03
N LEU A 1148 133.14 -38.78 -1.57
CA LEU A 1148 132.54 -39.35 -0.34
C LEU A 1148 132.57 -40.89 -0.37
N GLN A 1149 132.07 -41.47 -1.46
CA GLN A 1149 132.11 -42.92 -1.74
C GLN A 1149 133.53 -43.48 -1.75
N GLY A 1150 134.49 -42.69 -2.23
CA GLY A 1150 135.90 -43.05 -2.37
C GLY A 1150 136.79 -42.77 -1.16
N LEU A 1151 136.26 -42.21 -0.06
CA LEU A 1151 137.07 -41.78 1.08
C LEU A 1151 137.86 -42.91 1.73
N LYS A 1152 139.02 -42.52 2.28
CA LYS A 1152 139.98 -43.37 2.96
C LYS A 1152 140.40 -42.75 4.30
N TYR A 1153 140.89 -43.56 5.21
CA TYR A 1153 141.45 -43.13 6.50
C TYR A 1153 142.92 -43.57 6.63
N LYS A 1154 143.66 -42.90 7.50
CA LYS A 1154 144.93 -43.39 8.09
C LYS A 1154 144.81 -43.32 9.62
N THR A 1155 145.36 -44.30 10.33
CA THR A 1155 145.48 -44.24 11.80
C THR A 1155 146.51 -43.19 12.20
N VAL A 1156 146.23 -42.42 13.24
CA VAL A 1156 147.25 -41.60 13.91
C VAL A 1156 148.13 -42.54 14.75
N ALA A 1157 149.44 -42.25 14.83
CA ALA A 1157 150.38 -43.10 15.57
C ALA A 1157 150.12 -43.05 17.08
N ASP A 1158 150.22 -44.20 17.76
CA ASP A 1158 150.00 -44.35 19.21
C ASP A 1158 148.63 -43.81 19.68
N ALA A 1159 147.60 -43.89 18.83
CA ALA A 1159 146.28 -43.30 19.05
C ALA A 1159 145.11 -44.29 18.89
N ASN A 1160 144.42 -44.56 20.01
CA ASN A 1160 143.19 -45.34 20.08
C ASN A 1160 141.98 -44.51 20.57
N GLY A 1161 140.77 -45.02 20.32
CA GLY A 1161 139.51 -44.39 20.75
C GLY A 1161 138.29 -44.87 19.98
N THR A 1162 137.14 -44.25 20.24
CA THR A 1162 135.89 -44.44 19.50
C THR A 1162 135.26 -43.09 19.14
N GLY A 1163 134.68 -42.99 17.95
CA GLY A 1163 134.08 -41.74 17.47
C GLY A 1163 133.56 -41.87 16.05
N ASN A 1164 132.65 -40.98 15.66
CA ASN A 1164 131.96 -41.03 14.37
C ASN A 1164 132.60 -40.09 13.35
N LEU A 1165 132.70 -40.55 12.10
CA LEU A 1165 132.74 -39.66 10.94
C LEU A 1165 131.31 -39.19 10.66
N THR A 1166 131.08 -37.89 10.55
CA THR A 1166 129.76 -37.34 10.19
C THR A 1166 129.86 -36.46 8.95
N PHE A 1167 128.78 -36.44 8.17
CA PHE A 1167 128.60 -35.54 7.03
C PHE A 1167 127.12 -35.18 6.90
N THR A 1168 126.83 -34.08 6.20
CA THR A 1168 125.47 -33.70 5.79
C THR A 1168 125.31 -33.84 4.28
N VAL A 1169 124.06 -34.05 3.84
CA VAL A 1169 123.63 -33.97 2.44
C VAL A 1169 122.49 -32.96 2.40
N ALA A 1170 122.56 -32.02 1.46
CA ALA A 1170 121.57 -30.98 1.24
C ALA A 1170 121.39 -30.76 -0.28
N ASP A 1171 120.23 -30.31 -0.71
CA ASP A 1171 119.92 -29.98 -2.11
C ASP A 1171 120.26 -28.50 -2.45
N ASN A 1172 119.66 -27.97 -3.52
CA ASN A 1172 119.78 -26.56 -3.92
C ASN A 1172 118.44 -25.80 -3.91
N GLY A 1173 117.38 -26.42 -3.41
CA GLY A 1173 116.04 -25.86 -3.27
C GLY A 1173 115.80 -25.32 -1.86
N GLY A 1174 116.39 -25.95 -0.84
CA GLY A 1174 116.57 -25.38 0.49
C GLY A 1174 116.65 -26.34 1.67
N THR A 1175 116.77 -27.66 1.45
CA THR A 1175 116.59 -28.71 2.47
C THR A 1175 117.82 -29.54 2.80
#